data_AF-A0AA90QF34-F1
#
_entry.id   AF-A0AA90QF34-F1
#
_cell.length_a   1.000
_cell.length_b   1.000
_cell.length_c   1.000
_cell.angle_alpha   90.00
_cell.angle_beta   90.00
_cell.angle_gamma   90.00
#
_symmetry.space_group_name_H-M   'P 1'
#
loop_
_entity.id
_entity.type
_entity.pdbx_description
1 polymer ?
#
loop_
_entity_poly.entity_id
_entity_poly.type
_entity_poly.pdbx_seq_one_letter_code
_entity_poly.pdbx_strand_id
1 'polypeptide(L)'
;MRCLIVGTAKTGTTALLYAVAQAMGGDPVVHMEDRIGDLQVLPEHTAVKLIFEHESGAAIAAFGAGFDKRILLVRDPRDNLVSRLLYMVANTPAMLGDPACLRVFHKLLQRKQQVPGSVSLQQLPPMGKPSDFLASSCAHIQALAAFAADAGPGWHILRYEDLVAGRLDALAAYLGLAVQAGAEVDPQYQRVARTKGAGDWRHWFSGADVVLLRPLLAPMMAALGYADDWQLAPEQHITPEHSWLYFERLVRERRQHFGLAPLALPGPEPYQSGAVVRLSKADIINRLIRQFGFKTFLEYNKFDGSSFYGDIVCDSKSIAYQPENLHVDAARARHLLRVTAGVDLGQLLPLPALLERHAGQRFDIIFLDPTHERPDVDLALRALAALLNPGGVLVVHDCNPEREELTVVKRRPGAWVGETYKAFALLRQYNRASTVTVSEDYGVGLVWNKDLVLDYPIGADITYAQFAARREAYNGLISYQQFLERSERGDIATLFAQPPAPAPLRFQPRPAPPAGLECQLFWRKPGADFAEADALTLPLPADGSVQALHFTLPPGAGPIERLRFDMADAVVAVRIEAIELRNPADALMWTWDAAAHAGQDWRNVRFHDAGAEGLFQLATSADPQFYPALPATILSQLGPGWQVLVVMAAQAPLVSSLLAALAGAPPRRHDSTQACA
;
A
#
# COMPACT_ATOMS: atom_id res chain seq x y z
N MET A 1 -37.76 -5.66 -44.92
CA MET A 1 -36.38 -5.20 -45.19
C MET A 1 -35.39 -5.92 -44.28
N ARG A 2 -34.33 -6.49 -44.87
CA ARG A 2 -33.20 -7.07 -44.17
C ARG A 2 -32.11 -6.02 -44.00
N CYS A 3 -31.73 -5.74 -42.75
CA CYS A 3 -30.68 -4.78 -42.42
C CYS A 3 -29.50 -5.47 -41.73
N LEU A 4 -28.30 -5.30 -42.29
CA LEU A 4 -27.05 -5.79 -41.70
C LEU A 4 -26.29 -4.62 -41.07
N ILE A 5 -25.90 -4.75 -39.81
CA ILE A 5 -25.07 -3.80 -39.08
C ILE A 5 -23.77 -4.50 -38.70
N VAL A 6 -22.65 -3.92 -39.12
CA VAL A 6 -21.31 -4.45 -38.85
C VAL A 6 -20.48 -3.37 -38.18
N GLY A 7 -19.70 -3.73 -37.17
CA GLY A 7 -18.69 -2.86 -36.58
C GLY A 7 -17.79 -3.64 -35.64
N THR A 8 -16.63 -3.09 -35.29
CA THR A 8 -15.77 -3.74 -34.29
C THR A 8 -16.42 -3.69 -32.90
N ALA A 9 -15.98 -4.56 -31.99
CA ALA A 9 -16.41 -4.52 -30.61
C ALA A 9 -16.19 -3.10 -30.03
N LYS A 10 -17.17 -2.64 -29.24
CA LYS A 10 -17.20 -1.32 -28.60
C LYS A 10 -17.26 -0.12 -29.56
N THR A 11 -17.85 -0.30 -30.74
CA THR A 11 -18.21 0.81 -31.67
C THR A 11 -19.63 1.33 -31.49
N GLY A 12 -20.46 0.70 -30.66
CA GLY A 12 -21.87 1.09 -30.46
C GLY A 12 -22.88 0.29 -31.28
N THR A 13 -22.47 -0.83 -31.88
CA THR A 13 -23.31 -1.71 -32.70
C THR A 13 -24.61 -2.14 -32.01
N THR A 14 -24.58 -2.41 -30.70
CA THR A 14 -25.82 -2.71 -29.94
C THR A 14 -26.80 -1.53 -29.98
N ALA A 15 -26.34 -0.30 -29.72
CA ALA A 15 -27.22 0.86 -29.71
C ALA A 15 -27.82 1.15 -31.09
N LEU A 16 -27.00 1.00 -32.14
CA LEU A 16 -27.47 1.15 -33.52
C LEU A 16 -28.49 0.06 -33.90
N LEU A 17 -28.26 -1.19 -33.51
CA LEU A 17 -29.20 -2.29 -33.77
C LEU A 17 -30.57 -2.00 -33.18
N TYR A 18 -30.65 -1.58 -31.92
CA TYR A 18 -31.93 -1.22 -31.30
C TYR A 18 -32.58 -0.01 -31.96
N ALA A 19 -31.81 1.02 -32.32
CA ALA A 19 -32.33 2.19 -33.03
C ALA A 19 -32.94 1.82 -34.38
N VAL A 20 -32.28 0.95 -35.15
CA VAL A 20 -32.77 0.47 -36.45
C VAL A 20 -33.97 -0.46 -36.27
N ALA A 21 -33.91 -1.42 -35.34
CA ALA A 21 -35.01 -2.36 -35.10
C ALA A 21 -36.29 -1.65 -34.64
N GLN A 22 -36.19 -0.64 -33.77
CA GLN A 22 -37.33 0.19 -33.37
C GLN A 22 -37.87 1.03 -34.53
N ALA A 23 -37.00 1.61 -35.36
CA ALA A 23 -37.40 2.37 -36.54
C ALA A 23 -38.08 1.50 -37.62
N MET A 24 -37.74 0.21 -37.70
CA MET A 24 -38.40 -0.74 -38.60
C MET A 24 -39.85 -1.03 -38.21
N GLY A 25 -40.22 -0.89 -36.92
CA GLY A 25 -41.55 -1.23 -36.40
C GLY A 25 -41.92 -2.71 -36.59
N GLY A 26 -43.11 -3.13 -36.13
CA GLY A 26 -43.66 -4.47 -36.43
C GLY A 26 -42.80 -5.66 -35.99
N ASP A 27 -42.02 -5.50 -34.91
CA ASP A 27 -41.21 -6.53 -34.25
C ASP A 27 -40.30 -7.34 -35.20
N PRO A 28 -39.24 -6.73 -35.77
CA PRO A 28 -38.32 -7.45 -36.64
C PRO A 28 -37.61 -8.57 -35.89
N VAL A 29 -37.24 -9.63 -36.62
CA VAL A 29 -36.35 -10.65 -36.08
C VAL A 29 -34.97 -10.03 -35.85
N VAL A 30 -34.45 -10.12 -34.64
CA VAL A 30 -33.16 -9.52 -34.27
C VAL A 30 -32.13 -10.61 -33.99
N HIS A 31 -31.03 -10.58 -34.74
CA HIS A 31 -29.86 -11.43 -34.52
C HIS A 31 -28.71 -10.63 -33.94
N MET A 32 -28.11 -11.12 -32.86
CA MET A 32 -27.06 -10.42 -32.12
C MET A 32 -25.82 -11.28 -31.99
N GLU A 33 -24.78 -10.92 -32.75
CA GLU A 33 -23.45 -11.55 -32.66
C GLU A 33 -23.42 -13.05 -33.02
N ASP A 34 -24.49 -13.58 -33.62
CA ASP A 34 -24.54 -14.92 -34.21
C ASP A 34 -23.46 -15.08 -35.29
N ARG A 35 -22.91 -16.30 -35.43
CA ARG A 35 -21.96 -16.61 -36.52
C ARG A 35 -22.70 -16.63 -37.85
N ILE A 36 -22.04 -16.19 -38.93
CA ILE A 36 -22.65 -16.20 -40.27
C ILE A 36 -23.15 -17.60 -40.65
N GLY A 37 -22.41 -18.65 -40.29
CA GLY A 37 -22.77 -20.05 -40.58
C GLY A 37 -24.06 -20.54 -39.89
N ASP A 38 -24.46 -19.91 -38.78
CA ASP A 38 -25.67 -20.27 -38.03
C ASP A 38 -26.92 -19.56 -38.58
N LEU A 39 -26.74 -18.57 -39.44
CA LEU A 39 -27.79 -17.74 -40.02
C LEU A 39 -28.23 -18.29 -41.40
N GLN A 40 -28.93 -19.45 -41.39
CA GLN A 40 -29.23 -20.20 -42.62
C GLN A 40 -30.41 -19.64 -43.45
N VAL A 41 -31.42 -19.03 -42.80
CA VAL A 41 -32.57 -18.42 -43.49
C VAL A 41 -32.98 -17.16 -42.74
N LEU A 42 -32.92 -16.01 -43.41
CA LEU A 42 -33.32 -14.72 -42.85
C LEU A 42 -34.67 -14.29 -43.43
N PRO A 43 -35.71 -14.13 -42.58
CA PRO A 43 -36.97 -13.53 -42.99
C PRO A 43 -36.78 -12.15 -43.62
N GLU A 44 -37.80 -11.65 -44.31
CA GLU A 44 -37.72 -10.34 -44.95
C GLU A 44 -37.64 -9.20 -43.92
N HIS A 45 -38.20 -9.37 -42.71
CA HIS A 45 -38.23 -8.35 -41.65
C HIS A 45 -37.21 -8.67 -40.55
N THR A 46 -35.94 -8.35 -40.80
CA THR A 46 -34.84 -8.82 -39.95
C THR A 46 -33.71 -7.79 -39.83
N ALA A 47 -33.20 -7.61 -38.61
CA ALA A 47 -32.02 -6.81 -38.32
C ALA A 47 -30.92 -7.70 -37.72
N VAL A 48 -29.74 -7.71 -38.35
CA VAL A 48 -28.60 -8.54 -37.95
C VAL A 48 -27.46 -7.63 -37.51
N LYS A 49 -26.89 -7.90 -36.34
CA LYS A 49 -25.65 -7.28 -35.87
C LYS A 49 -24.53 -8.30 -35.90
N LEU A 50 -23.46 -7.98 -36.61
CA LEU A 50 -22.20 -8.72 -36.57
C LEU A 50 -21.10 -7.89 -35.89
N ILE A 51 -20.26 -8.59 -35.14
CA ILE A 51 -19.00 -8.06 -34.59
C ILE A 51 -17.91 -8.41 -35.60
N PHE A 52 -17.24 -7.39 -36.14
CA PHE A 52 -16.32 -7.54 -37.26
C PHE A 52 -15.20 -8.56 -36.97
N GLU A 53 -14.71 -8.61 -35.74
CA GLU A 53 -13.64 -9.51 -35.30
C GLU A 53 -14.00 -10.99 -35.36
N HIS A 54 -15.29 -11.32 -35.46
CA HIS A 54 -15.75 -12.69 -35.45
C HIS A 54 -15.65 -13.32 -36.84
N GLU A 55 -15.68 -12.53 -37.91
CA GLU A 55 -15.80 -13.03 -39.29
C GLU A 55 -14.71 -12.44 -40.19
N SER A 56 -14.41 -13.11 -41.29
CA SER A 56 -13.51 -12.52 -42.30
C SER A 56 -14.23 -11.41 -43.08
N GLY A 57 -13.50 -10.38 -43.52
CA GLY A 57 -14.08 -9.33 -44.37
C GLY A 57 -14.74 -9.87 -45.64
N ALA A 58 -14.15 -10.91 -46.25
CA ALA A 58 -14.74 -11.58 -47.41
C ALA A 58 -16.06 -12.28 -47.09
N ALA A 59 -16.16 -12.96 -45.93
CA ALA A 59 -17.40 -13.58 -45.47
C ALA A 59 -18.48 -12.54 -45.19
N ILE A 60 -18.12 -11.43 -44.53
CA ILE A 60 -19.04 -10.31 -44.26
C ILE A 60 -19.55 -9.71 -45.57
N ALA A 61 -18.68 -9.48 -46.56
CA ALA A 61 -19.08 -8.95 -47.86
C ALA A 61 -20.04 -9.89 -48.60
N ALA A 62 -19.71 -11.19 -48.64
CA ALA A 62 -20.53 -12.21 -49.29
C ALA A 62 -21.90 -12.35 -48.61
N PHE A 63 -21.92 -12.41 -47.27
CA PHE A 63 -23.16 -12.47 -46.50
C PHE A 63 -24.01 -11.21 -46.67
N GLY A 64 -23.37 -10.04 -46.65
CA GLY A 64 -24.02 -8.74 -46.87
C GLY A 64 -24.70 -8.60 -48.22
N ALA A 65 -24.31 -9.36 -49.24
CA ALA A 65 -24.97 -9.34 -50.55
C ALA A 65 -26.46 -9.75 -50.50
N GLY A 66 -26.86 -10.51 -49.47
CA GLY A 66 -28.26 -10.92 -49.24
C GLY A 66 -29.14 -9.90 -48.51
N PHE A 67 -28.59 -8.72 -48.16
CA PHE A 67 -29.28 -7.70 -47.38
C PHE A 67 -29.66 -6.48 -48.22
N ASP A 68 -30.84 -5.92 -47.93
CA ASP A 68 -31.34 -4.71 -48.59
C ASP A 68 -30.57 -3.47 -48.16
N LYS A 69 -30.20 -3.42 -46.87
CA LYS A 69 -29.45 -2.32 -46.25
C LYS A 69 -28.26 -2.87 -45.49
N ARG A 70 -27.12 -2.22 -45.63
CA ARG A 70 -25.86 -2.60 -44.98
C ARG A 70 -25.24 -1.36 -44.36
N ILE A 71 -24.99 -1.41 -43.06
CA ILE A 71 -24.42 -0.31 -42.30
C ILE A 71 -23.08 -0.77 -41.72
N LEU A 72 -22.02 -0.03 -42.03
CA LEU A 72 -20.72 -0.17 -41.40
C LEU A 72 -20.57 0.91 -40.33
N LEU A 73 -20.55 0.51 -39.06
CA LEU A 73 -20.36 1.41 -37.93
C LEU A 73 -18.87 1.51 -37.59
N VAL A 74 -18.34 2.72 -37.70
CA VAL A 74 -16.96 3.06 -37.34
C VAL A 74 -16.95 3.97 -36.10
N ARG A 75 -15.86 3.94 -35.33
CA ARG A 75 -15.68 4.78 -34.15
C ARG A 75 -14.23 5.26 -34.12
N ASP A 76 -13.99 6.43 -33.53
CA ASP A 76 -12.64 6.92 -33.30
C ASP A 76 -11.77 5.81 -32.65
N PRO A 77 -10.69 5.36 -33.30
CA PRO A 77 -9.81 4.30 -32.80
C PRO A 77 -9.33 4.51 -31.35
N ARG A 78 -9.20 5.76 -30.91
CA ARG A 78 -8.71 6.11 -29.57
C ARG A 78 -9.78 5.89 -28.51
N ASP A 79 -11.01 6.35 -28.78
CA ASP A 79 -12.16 6.08 -27.90
C ASP A 79 -12.51 4.58 -27.88
N ASN A 80 -12.38 3.93 -29.04
CA ASN A 80 -12.57 2.49 -29.14
C ASN A 80 -11.57 1.74 -28.25
N LEU A 81 -10.28 2.10 -28.29
CA LEU A 81 -9.24 1.49 -27.46
C LEU A 81 -9.54 1.62 -25.97
N VAL A 82 -9.88 2.83 -25.47
CA VAL A 82 -10.28 3.04 -24.07
C VAL A 82 -11.49 2.19 -23.70
N SER A 83 -12.49 2.15 -24.60
CA SER A 83 -13.71 1.39 -24.35
C SER A 83 -13.49 -0.12 -24.34
N ARG A 84 -12.57 -0.65 -25.15
CA ARG A 84 -12.16 -2.06 -25.17
C ARG A 84 -11.39 -2.42 -23.91
N LEU A 85 -10.43 -1.58 -23.53
CA LEU A 85 -9.57 -1.77 -22.36
C LEU A 85 -10.39 -1.97 -21.08
N LEU A 86 -11.39 -1.12 -20.85
CA LEU A 86 -12.25 -1.22 -19.68
C LEU A 86 -13.24 -2.40 -19.76
N TYR A 87 -13.69 -2.76 -20.96
CA TYR A 87 -14.69 -3.82 -21.14
C TYR A 87 -14.09 -5.23 -21.18
N MET A 88 -12.81 -5.36 -21.52
CA MET A 88 -12.16 -6.65 -21.76
C MET A 88 -12.28 -7.63 -20.59
N VAL A 89 -12.33 -7.14 -19.34
CA VAL A 89 -12.57 -7.99 -18.17
C VAL A 89 -13.87 -8.80 -18.29
N ALA A 90 -14.88 -8.28 -18.99
CA ALA A 90 -16.16 -8.96 -19.15
C ALA A 90 -16.09 -10.24 -20.00
N ASN A 91 -15.08 -10.33 -20.86
CA ASN A 91 -14.89 -11.40 -21.83
C ASN A 91 -13.64 -12.24 -21.56
N THR A 92 -12.96 -12.03 -20.42
CA THR A 92 -11.68 -12.70 -20.11
C THR A 92 -11.81 -13.51 -18.82
N PRO A 93 -12.28 -14.77 -18.87
CA PRO A 93 -12.44 -15.63 -17.69
C PRO A 93 -11.17 -15.78 -16.85
N ALA A 94 -10.00 -15.88 -17.49
CA ALA A 94 -8.72 -15.98 -16.79
C ALA A 94 -8.45 -14.76 -15.89
N MET A 95 -8.74 -13.56 -16.39
CA MET A 95 -8.61 -12.31 -15.64
C MET A 95 -9.66 -12.20 -14.53
N LEU A 96 -10.91 -12.59 -14.82
CA LEU A 96 -11.96 -12.67 -13.81
C LEU A 96 -11.59 -13.65 -12.68
N GLY A 97 -10.84 -14.70 -12.98
CA GLY A 97 -10.34 -15.69 -12.02
C GLY A 97 -9.12 -15.26 -11.20
N ASP A 98 -8.52 -14.09 -11.44
CA ASP A 98 -7.33 -13.60 -10.73
C ASP A 98 -7.64 -12.35 -9.88
N PRO A 99 -8.04 -12.53 -8.60
CA PRO A 99 -8.35 -11.41 -7.71
C PRO A 99 -7.22 -10.40 -7.54
N ALA A 100 -5.95 -10.83 -7.59
CA ALA A 100 -4.82 -9.91 -7.44
C ALA A 100 -4.69 -9.00 -8.68
N CYS A 101 -4.84 -9.56 -9.88
CA CYS A 101 -4.89 -8.77 -11.11
C CYS A 101 -6.04 -7.75 -11.10
N LEU A 102 -7.24 -8.18 -10.71
CA LEU A 102 -8.41 -7.30 -10.62
C LEU A 102 -8.19 -6.16 -9.60
N ARG A 103 -7.57 -6.45 -8.46
CA ARG A 103 -7.24 -5.46 -7.43
C ARG A 103 -6.25 -4.42 -7.94
N VAL A 104 -5.16 -4.85 -8.60
CA VAL A 104 -4.16 -3.96 -9.19
C VAL A 104 -4.80 -3.09 -10.27
N PHE A 105 -5.61 -3.66 -11.17
CA PHE A 105 -6.29 -2.88 -12.20
C PHE A 105 -7.23 -1.84 -11.57
N HIS A 106 -8.02 -2.24 -10.59
CA HIS A 106 -8.94 -1.34 -9.89
C HIS A 106 -8.21 -0.15 -9.25
N LYS A 107 -7.11 -0.40 -8.52
CA LYS A 107 -6.28 0.65 -7.92
C LYS A 107 -5.69 1.61 -8.96
N LEU A 108 -5.19 1.07 -10.08
CA LEU A 108 -4.67 1.90 -11.16
C LEU A 108 -5.77 2.74 -11.84
N LEU A 109 -6.99 2.22 -11.97
CA LEU A 109 -8.14 2.99 -12.45
C LEU A 109 -8.56 4.09 -11.47
N GLN A 110 -8.53 3.83 -10.17
CA GLN A 110 -8.77 4.85 -9.14
C GLN A 110 -7.70 5.96 -9.20
N ARG A 111 -6.41 5.58 -9.24
CA ARG A 111 -5.31 6.55 -9.38
C ARG A 111 -5.44 7.36 -10.67
N LYS A 112 -5.72 6.70 -11.79
CA LYS A 112 -5.93 7.38 -13.07
C LYS A 112 -7.13 8.32 -13.02
N GLN A 113 -8.21 7.94 -12.34
CA GLN A 113 -9.36 8.81 -12.18
C GLN A 113 -9.02 10.06 -11.35
N GLN A 114 -8.24 9.91 -10.28
CA GLN A 114 -7.81 11.01 -9.41
C GLN A 114 -6.77 11.92 -10.08
N VAL A 115 -5.80 11.33 -10.78
CA VAL A 115 -4.69 12.01 -11.44
C VAL A 115 -4.47 11.38 -12.82
N PRO A 116 -5.22 11.78 -13.88
CA PRO A 116 -5.23 11.13 -15.19
C PRO A 116 -3.86 10.94 -15.85
N GLY A 117 -2.96 11.91 -15.69
CA GLY A 117 -1.60 11.87 -16.22
C GLY A 117 -0.64 10.93 -15.47
N SER A 118 -0.98 10.45 -14.26
CA SER A 118 -0.09 9.63 -13.42
C SER A 118 0.00 8.16 -13.84
N VAL A 119 -0.97 7.67 -14.61
CA VAL A 119 -1.05 6.27 -15.07
C VAL A 119 -1.15 6.26 -16.58
N SER A 120 -0.09 5.84 -17.27
CA SER A 120 -0.17 5.50 -18.69
C SER A 120 -1.03 4.25 -18.87
N LEU A 121 -1.72 4.13 -20.01
CA LEU A 121 -2.48 2.93 -20.34
C LEU A 121 -1.63 1.67 -20.33
N GLN A 122 -0.32 1.77 -20.63
CA GLN A 122 0.64 0.65 -20.60
C GLN A 122 0.80 0.01 -19.22
N GLN A 123 0.48 0.74 -18.15
CA GLN A 123 0.60 0.22 -16.78
C GLN A 123 -0.57 -0.67 -16.38
N LEU A 124 -1.68 -0.63 -17.12
CA LEU A 124 -2.86 -1.40 -16.81
C LEU A 124 -2.63 -2.88 -17.19
N PRO A 125 -3.06 -3.87 -16.37
CA PRO A 125 -2.71 -5.28 -16.57
C PRO A 125 -2.87 -5.88 -17.98
N PRO A 126 -3.86 -5.51 -18.83
CA PRO A 126 -3.91 -6.02 -20.20
C PRO A 126 -2.93 -5.38 -21.19
N MET A 127 -2.27 -4.30 -20.79
CA MET A 127 -1.41 -3.49 -21.64
C MET A 127 0.09 -3.73 -21.41
N GLY A 128 0.48 -4.78 -20.65
CA GLY A 128 1.88 -5.22 -20.49
C GLY A 128 2.56 -5.56 -21.83
N LYS A 129 3.90 -5.55 -21.95
CA LYS A 129 4.59 -5.52 -23.26
C LYS A 129 5.45 -6.78 -23.56
N PRO A 130 5.07 -7.61 -24.55
CA PRO A 130 4.20 -7.25 -25.67
C PRO A 130 2.71 -7.31 -25.30
N SER A 131 1.96 -6.25 -25.63
CA SER A 131 0.52 -6.20 -25.33
C SER A 131 -0.23 -6.84 -26.47
N ASP A 132 -0.55 -8.13 -26.31
CA ASP A 132 -1.44 -8.85 -27.22
C ASP A 132 -2.77 -8.13 -27.38
N PHE A 133 -3.27 -7.48 -26.32
CA PHE A 133 -4.46 -6.66 -26.37
C PHE A 133 -4.31 -5.46 -27.31
N LEU A 134 -3.22 -4.70 -27.22
CA LEU A 134 -2.99 -3.54 -28.10
C LEU A 134 -2.77 -4.00 -29.54
N ALA A 135 -1.96 -5.05 -29.74
CA ALA A 135 -1.67 -5.61 -31.05
C ALA A 135 -2.95 -6.11 -31.73
N SER A 136 -3.76 -6.91 -31.04
CA SER A 136 -5.05 -7.39 -31.55
C SER A 136 -6.04 -6.26 -31.78
N SER A 137 -6.12 -5.27 -30.89
CA SER A 137 -7.00 -4.10 -31.09
C SER A 137 -6.60 -3.30 -32.34
N CYS A 138 -5.31 -3.07 -32.56
CA CYS A 138 -4.83 -2.41 -33.77
C CYS A 138 -5.13 -3.24 -35.02
N ALA A 139 -4.86 -4.55 -35.00
CA ALA A 139 -5.14 -5.43 -36.13
C ALA A 139 -6.62 -5.42 -36.54
N HIS A 140 -7.54 -5.46 -35.57
CA HIS A 140 -8.99 -5.41 -35.84
C HIS A 140 -9.42 -4.06 -36.42
N ILE A 141 -8.90 -2.95 -35.90
CA ILE A 141 -9.20 -1.61 -36.42
C ILE A 141 -8.63 -1.44 -37.84
N GLN A 142 -7.43 -1.96 -38.09
CA GLN A 142 -6.79 -1.92 -39.40
C GLN A 142 -7.59 -2.71 -40.43
N ALA A 143 -8.03 -3.92 -40.08
CA ALA A 143 -8.85 -4.75 -40.95
C ALA A 143 -10.22 -4.11 -41.24
N LEU A 144 -10.86 -3.49 -40.24
CA LEU A 144 -12.09 -2.73 -40.44
C LEU A 144 -11.87 -1.53 -41.37
N ALA A 145 -10.77 -0.80 -41.19
CA ALA A 145 -10.45 0.35 -42.03
C ALA A 145 -10.20 -0.04 -43.49
N ALA A 146 -9.51 -1.16 -43.73
CA ALA A 146 -9.34 -1.73 -45.06
C ALA A 146 -10.70 -2.11 -45.68
N PHE A 147 -11.54 -2.81 -44.91
CA PHE A 147 -12.90 -3.17 -45.36
C PHE A 147 -13.75 -1.93 -45.67
N ALA A 148 -13.65 -0.88 -44.86
CA ALA A 148 -14.36 0.39 -45.08
C ALA A 148 -13.91 1.10 -46.36
N ALA A 149 -12.62 1.04 -46.70
CA ALA A 149 -12.09 1.62 -47.93
C ALA A 149 -12.59 0.88 -49.18
N ASP A 150 -12.74 -0.45 -49.09
CA ASP A 150 -13.24 -1.30 -50.18
C ASP A 150 -14.78 -1.40 -50.21
N ALA A 151 -15.47 -0.78 -49.23
CA ALA A 151 -16.92 -0.82 -49.14
C ALA A 151 -17.54 -0.07 -50.33
N GLY A 152 -18.12 -0.81 -51.27
CA GLY A 152 -18.82 -0.25 -52.42
C GLY A 152 -20.08 0.56 -52.04
N PRO A 153 -20.75 1.20 -53.02
CA PRO A 153 -21.87 2.12 -52.79
C PRO A 153 -23.10 1.49 -52.11
N GLY A 154 -23.14 0.17 -51.98
CA GLY A 154 -24.19 -0.57 -51.27
C GLY A 154 -24.10 -0.50 -49.74
N TRP A 155 -23.00 0.02 -49.18
CA TRP A 155 -22.77 0.19 -47.74
C TRP A 155 -22.95 1.65 -47.31
N HIS A 156 -23.63 1.86 -46.19
CA HIS A 156 -23.68 3.13 -45.50
C HIS A 156 -22.69 3.14 -44.34
N ILE A 157 -21.71 4.04 -44.37
CA ILE A 157 -20.73 4.19 -43.28
C ILE A 157 -21.30 5.20 -42.28
N LEU A 158 -21.56 4.75 -41.06
CA LEU A 158 -22.00 5.59 -39.95
C LEU A 158 -20.87 5.74 -38.94
N ARG A 159 -20.63 6.96 -38.46
CA ARG A 159 -19.73 7.22 -37.33
C ARG A 159 -20.49 7.10 -36.02
N TYR A 160 -19.89 6.45 -35.03
CA TYR A 160 -20.41 6.40 -33.66
C TYR A 160 -20.66 7.80 -33.11
N GLU A 161 -19.79 8.75 -33.45
CA GLU A 161 -19.90 10.16 -33.06
C GLU A 161 -21.19 10.81 -33.58
N ASP A 162 -21.68 10.40 -34.75
CA ASP A 162 -22.96 10.86 -35.31
C ASP A 162 -24.14 10.18 -34.63
N LEU A 163 -24.01 8.88 -34.34
CA LEU A 163 -25.02 8.11 -33.60
C LEU A 163 -25.30 8.70 -32.22
N VAL A 164 -24.27 8.98 -31.42
CA VAL A 164 -24.46 9.52 -30.06
C VAL A 164 -24.91 10.96 -30.04
N ALA A 165 -24.60 11.73 -31.10
CA ALA A 165 -25.04 13.12 -31.22
C ALA A 165 -26.41 13.26 -31.91
N GLY A 166 -27.05 12.16 -32.30
CA GLY A 166 -28.34 12.19 -32.99
C GLY A 166 -28.29 12.72 -34.42
N ARG A 167 -27.11 12.82 -35.04
CA ARG A 167 -26.94 13.27 -36.44
C ARG A 167 -27.23 12.10 -37.40
N LEU A 168 -28.50 11.72 -37.50
CA LEU A 168 -28.93 10.49 -38.18
C LEU A 168 -29.66 10.72 -39.51
N ASP A 169 -29.75 11.96 -40.00
CA ASP A 169 -30.52 12.28 -41.23
C ASP A 169 -30.04 11.49 -42.45
N ALA A 170 -28.72 11.36 -42.64
CA ALA A 170 -28.15 10.59 -43.74
C ALA A 170 -28.46 9.08 -43.62
N LEU A 171 -28.47 8.54 -42.40
CA LEU A 171 -28.85 7.16 -42.13
C LEU A 171 -30.34 6.95 -42.39
N ALA A 172 -31.18 7.87 -41.89
CA ALA A 172 -32.63 7.82 -42.07
C ALA A 172 -33.00 7.86 -43.56
N ALA A 173 -32.36 8.75 -44.34
CA ALA A 173 -32.52 8.81 -45.78
C ALA A 173 -32.06 7.52 -46.48
N TYR A 174 -30.91 6.95 -46.06
CA TYR A 174 -30.42 5.68 -46.61
C TYR A 174 -31.37 4.51 -46.32
N LEU A 175 -31.93 4.43 -45.11
CA LEU A 175 -32.85 3.38 -44.71
C LEU A 175 -34.27 3.58 -45.26
N GLY A 176 -34.67 4.82 -45.55
CA GLY A 176 -36.05 5.19 -45.84
C GLY A 176 -36.95 5.15 -44.60
N LEU A 177 -36.36 5.27 -43.40
CA LEU A 177 -37.04 5.15 -42.11
C LEU A 177 -36.58 6.27 -41.17
N ALA A 178 -37.46 6.76 -40.30
CA ALA A 178 -37.08 7.71 -39.26
C ALA A 178 -36.35 6.98 -38.13
N VAL A 179 -35.04 7.22 -37.98
CA VAL A 179 -34.22 6.61 -36.94
C VAL A 179 -33.90 7.63 -35.85
N GLN A 180 -34.09 7.25 -34.60
CA GLN A 180 -33.80 8.09 -33.43
C GLN A 180 -32.65 7.51 -32.61
N ALA A 181 -31.82 8.39 -32.05
CA ALA A 181 -30.82 8.00 -31.06
C ALA A 181 -31.49 7.70 -29.71
N GLY A 182 -30.80 6.92 -28.86
CA GLY A 182 -31.27 6.66 -27.48
C GLY A 182 -32.35 5.58 -27.34
N ALA A 183 -32.48 4.72 -28.35
CA ALA A 183 -33.36 3.55 -28.32
C ALA A 183 -33.24 2.74 -27.02
N GLU A 184 -34.37 2.26 -26.50
CA GLU A 184 -34.40 1.37 -25.34
C GLU A 184 -33.66 0.07 -25.65
N VAL A 185 -32.56 -0.16 -24.94
CA VAL A 185 -31.75 -1.38 -25.04
C VAL A 185 -32.20 -2.33 -23.94
N ASP A 186 -32.40 -3.60 -24.29
CA ASP A 186 -32.75 -4.65 -23.34
C ASP A 186 -31.82 -4.62 -22.11
N PRO A 187 -32.38 -4.68 -20.88
CA PRO A 187 -31.63 -4.70 -19.63
C PRO A 187 -30.42 -5.62 -19.63
N GLN A 188 -30.49 -6.79 -20.28
CA GLN A 188 -29.38 -7.74 -20.31
C GLN A 188 -28.11 -7.15 -20.96
N TYR A 189 -28.25 -6.19 -21.90
CA TYR A 189 -27.13 -5.56 -22.61
C TYR A 189 -26.71 -4.20 -22.06
N GLN A 190 -27.35 -3.70 -20.99
CA GLN A 190 -26.99 -2.41 -20.38
C GLN A 190 -25.53 -2.35 -19.91
N ARG A 191 -24.93 -3.51 -19.57
CA ARG A 191 -23.51 -3.65 -19.22
C ARG A 191 -22.54 -3.07 -20.26
N VAL A 192 -22.95 -3.02 -21.54
CA VAL A 192 -22.12 -2.55 -22.64
C VAL A 192 -21.96 -1.02 -22.62
N ALA A 193 -22.93 -0.31 -22.04
CA ALA A 193 -22.96 1.15 -21.99
C ALA A 193 -22.02 1.72 -20.90
N ARG A 194 -21.23 2.72 -21.27
CA ARG A 194 -20.32 3.46 -20.38
C ARG A 194 -20.64 4.95 -20.37
N THR A 195 -20.15 5.70 -21.36
CA THR A 195 -20.28 7.17 -21.44
C THR A 195 -21.46 7.65 -22.29
N LYS A 196 -21.88 6.86 -23.29
CA LYS A 196 -22.79 7.30 -24.36
C LYS A 196 -22.34 8.62 -25.04
N GLY A 197 -21.03 8.85 -25.11
CA GLY A 197 -20.41 10.04 -25.68
C GLY A 197 -19.10 9.73 -26.41
N ALA A 198 -18.52 10.74 -27.04
CA ALA A 198 -17.30 10.66 -27.85
C ALA A 198 -16.28 11.73 -27.45
N GLY A 199 -15.00 11.49 -27.78
CA GLY A 199 -13.87 12.35 -27.42
C GLY A 199 -13.28 12.10 -26.04
N ASP A 200 -13.77 11.09 -25.32
CA ASP A 200 -13.39 10.81 -23.93
C ASP A 200 -11.90 10.40 -23.82
N TRP A 201 -11.32 9.85 -24.89
CA TRP A 201 -9.89 9.53 -24.96
C TRP A 201 -8.97 10.69 -24.57
N ARG A 202 -9.39 11.96 -24.78
CA ARG A 202 -8.63 13.16 -24.42
C ARG A 202 -8.43 13.32 -22.91
N HIS A 203 -9.34 12.77 -22.11
CA HIS A 203 -9.24 12.74 -20.66
C HIS A 203 -8.50 11.49 -20.15
N TRP A 204 -8.37 10.46 -20.99
CA TRP A 204 -7.73 9.19 -20.64
C TRP A 204 -6.27 9.09 -21.04
N PHE A 205 -5.85 9.62 -22.19
CA PHE A 205 -4.46 9.45 -22.62
C PHE A 205 -3.52 10.36 -21.82
N SER A 206 -2.38 9.84 -21.39
CA SER A 206 -1.25 10.64 -20.92
C SER A 206 -0.36 11.08 -22.09
N GLY A 207 0.59 11.99 -21.87
CA GLY A 207 1.58 12.34 -22.89
C GLY A 207 2.40 11.13 -23.37
N ALA A 208 2.71 10.19 -22.47
CA ALA A 208 3.40 8.95 -22.83
C ALA A 208 2.53 8.03 -23.72
N ASP A 209 1.20 8.03 -23.50
CA ASP A 209 0.27 7.28 -24.34
C ASP A 209 0.20 7.86 -25.75
N VAL A 210 0.20 9.20 -25.90
CA VAL A 210 0.21 9.86 -27.21
C VAL A 210 1.46 9.47 -28.01
N VAL A 211 2.63 9.50 -27.37
CA VAL A 211 3.90 9.11 -28.00
C VAL A 211 3.87 7.66 -28.48
N LEU A 212 3.32 6.75 -27.68
CA LEU A 212 3.19 5.34 -28.05
C LEU A 212 2.16 5.13 -29.17
N LEU A 213 0.96 5.69 -29.01
CA LEU A 213 -0.22 5.29 -29.76
C LEU A 213 -0.37 6.03 -31.09
N ARG A 214 0.15 7.26 -31.21
CA ARG A 214 0.07 8.03 -32.47
C ARG A 214 0.61 7.30 -33.69
N PRO A 215 1.84 6.74 -33.69
CA PRO A 215 2.35 6.03 -34.87
C PRO A 215 1.56 4.76 -35.19
N LEU A 216 0.88 4.16 -34.20
CA LEU A 216 0.07 2.97 -34.39
C LEU A 216 -1.32 3.32 -34.95
N LEU A 217 -2.01 4.30 -34.38
CA LEU A 217 -3.41 4.58 -34.69
C LEU A 217 -3.63 5.61 -35.80
N ALA A 218 -2.70 6.55 -36.02
CA ALA A 218 -2.90 7.63 -36.99
C ALA A 218 -3.17 7.13 -38.44
N PRO A 219 -2.49 6.09 -38.96
CA PRO A 219 -2.80 5.57 -40.30
C PRO A 219 -4.24 5.03 -40.41
N MET A 220 -4.70 4.34 -39.37
CA MET A 220 -6.06 3.80 -39.32
C MET A 220 -7.11 4.90 -39.15
N MET A 221 -6.81 5.92 -38.34
CA MET A 221 -7.65 7.10 -38.20
C MET A 221 -7.86 7.81 -39.54
N ALA A 222 -6.78 8.03 -40.30
CA ALA A 222 -6.83 8.65 -41.62
C ALA A 222 -7.69 7.83 -42.60
N ALA A 223 -7.51 6.51 -42.62
CA ALA A 223 -8.31 5.60 -43.46
C ALA A 223 -9.81 5.62 -43.14
N LEU A 224 -10.18 5.91 -41.88
CA LEU A 224 -11.57 6.07 -41.43
C LEU A 224 -12.08 7.53 -41.52
N GLY A 225 -11.25 8.45 -42.01
CA GLY A 225 -11.60 9.86 -42.22
C GLY A 225 -11.58 10.73 -40.95
N TYR A 226 -10.84 10.34 -39.92
CA TYR A 226 -10.61 11.15 -38.71
C TYR A 226 -9.40 12.07 -38.89
N ALA A 227 -9.46 13.26 -38.29
CA ALA A 227 -8.35 14.22 -38.29
C ALA A 227 -7.19 13.76 -37.39
N ASP A 228 -5.95 14.13 -37.75
CA ASP A 228 -4.74 13.87 -36.96
C ASP A 228 -4.59 14.84 -35.77
N ASP A 229 -5.62 14.92 -34.93
CA ASP A 229 -5.67 15.78 -33.74
C ASP A 229 -5.44 14.97 -32.46
N TRP A 230 -4.25 15.06 -31.88
CA TRP A 230 -3.84 14.36 -30.66
C TRP A 230 -3.84 15.23 -29.40
N GLN A 231 -4.52 16.38 -29.41
CA GLN A 231 -4.53 17.29 -28.28
C GLN A 231 -5.26 16.69 -27.07
N LEU A 232 -4.61 16.62 -25.92
CA LEU A 232 -5.28 16.20 -24.69
C LEU A 232 -6.19 17.33 -24.17
N ALA A 233 -7.18 16.98 -23.34
CA ALA A 233 -8.00 17.98 -22.69
C ALA A 233 -7.11 18.87 -21.79
N PRO A 234 -7.26 20.21 -21.81
CA PRO A 234 -6.44 21.11 -20.98
C PRO A 234 -6.51 20.75 -19.49
N GLU A 235 -7.72 20.38 -19.05
CA GLU A 235 -7.99 19.78 -17.74
C GLU A 235 -8.61 18.40 -17.98
N GLN A 236 -7.84 17.35 -17.69
CA GLN A 236 -8.32 15.98 -17.82
C GLN A 236 -9.24 15.65 -16.65
N HIS A 237 -10.43 15.15 -16.96
CA HIS A 237 -11.42 14.78 -15.97
C HIS A 237 -12.01 13.42 -16.33
N ILE A 238 -11.90 12.46 -15.42
CA ILE A 238 -12.51 11.14 -15.55
C ILE A 238 -13.49 11.00 -14.39
N THR A 239 -14.75 10.66 -14.68
CA THR A 239 -15.73 10.39 -13.64
C THR A 239 -15.57 8.96 -13.10
N PRO A 240 -15.79 8.72 -11.79
CA PRO A 240 -15.79 7.38 -11.22
C PRO A 240 -16.68 6.39 -11.97
N GLU A 241 -17.88 6.83 -12.37
CA GLU A 241 -18.92 6.05 -13.07
C GLU A 241 -18.45 5.54 -14.43
N HIS A 242 -17.49 6.23 -15.04
CA HIS A 242 -16.92 5.89 -16.34
C HIS A 242 -15.54 5.24 -16.24
N SER A 243 -15.04 4.99 -15.02
CA SER A 243 -13.73 4.41 -14.74
C SER A 243 -13.86 3.17 -13.84
N TRP A 244 -13.45 3.27 -12.58
CA TRP A 244 -13.34 2.14 -11.66
C TRP A 244 -14.71 1.59 -11.23
N LEU A 245 -15.76 2.41 -11.09
CA LEU A 245 -17.12 1.92 -10.79
C LEU A 245 -17.70 1.11 -11.96
N TYR A 246 -17.42 1.55 -13.20
CA TYR A 246 -17.80 0.79 -14.39
C TYR A 246 -17.10 -0.58 -14.41
N PHE A 247 -15.79 -0.59 -14.15
CA PHE A 247 -15.00 -1.81 -14.07
C PHE A 247 -15.50 -2.75 -12.95
N GLU A 248 -15.76 -2.23 -11.75
CA GLU A 248 -16.28 -3.00 -10.62
C GLU A 248 -17.64 -3.64 -10.94
N ARG A 249 -18.55 -2.88 -11.58
CA ARG A 249 -19.84 -3.42 -12.04
C ARG A 249 -19.66 -4.59 -12.99
N LEU A 250 -18.75 -4.47 -13.97
CA LEU A 250 -18.43 -5.56 -14.90
C LEU A 250 -17.86 -6.78 -14.18
N VAL A 251 -16.92 -6.58 -13.26
CA VAL A 251 -16.33 -7.67 -12.47
C VAL A 251 -17.42 -8.40 -11.69
N ARG A 252 -18.27 -7.67 -10.96
CA ARG A 252 -19.34 -8.24 -10.15
C ARG A 252 -20.32 -9.07 -11.00
N GLU A 253 -20.86 -8.46 -12.05
CA GLU A 253 -21.85 -9.09 -12.94
C GLU A 253 -21.27 -10.33 -13.64
N ARG A 254 -20.04 -10.23 -14.15
CA ARG A 254 -19.45 -11.30 -14.98
C ARG A 254 -18.91 -12.44 -14.14
N ARG A 255 -18.40 -12.17 -12.93
CA ARG A 255 -18.10 -13.24 -11.96
C ARG A 255 -19.36 -14.02 -11.61
N GLN A 256 -20.48 -13.35 -11.36
CA GLN A 256 -21.75 -14.02 -11.12
C GLN A 256 -22.19 -14.86 -12.32
N HIS A 257 -22.13 -14.31 -13.54
CA HIS A 257 -22.47 -15.03 -14.76
C HIS A 257 -21.64 -16.30 -14.99
N PHE A 258 -20.35 -16.27 -14.66
CA PHE A 258 -19.46 -17.42 -14.79
C PHE A 258 -19.40 -18.32 -13.55
N GLY A 259 -20.24 -18.09 -12.54
CA GLY A 259 -20.27 -18.90 -11.31
C GLY A 259 -19.03 -18.76 -10.42
N LEU A 260 -18.29 -17.66 -10.53
CA LEU A 260 -17.14 -17.35 -9.68
C LEU A 260 -17.62 -16.72 -8.36
N ALA A 261 -16.89 -16.99 -7.27
CA ALA A 261 -17.20 -16.43 -5.96
C ALA A 261 -17.29 -14.88 -6.00
N PRO A 262 -18.16 -14.24 -5.23
CA PRO A 262 -18.17 -12.78 -5.11
C PRO A 262 -16.80 -12.23 -4.71
N LEU A 263 -16.41 -11.09 -5.27
CA LEU A 263 -15.17 -10.40 -4.93
C LEU A 263 -15.49 -8.93 -4.66
N ALA A 264 -15.15 -8.46 -3.47
CA ALA A 264 -15.16 -7.04 -3.15
C ALA A 264 -13.80 -6.44 -3.54
N LEU A 265 -13.83 -5.43 -4.41
CA LEU A 265 -12.63 -4.66 -4.75
C LEU A 265 -12.46 -3.52 -3.73
N PRO A 266 -11.22 -3.12 -3.42
CA PRO A 266 -10.99 -2.09 -2.42
C PRO A 266 -11.61 -0.76 -2.86
N GLY A 267 -12.49 -0.21 -2.01
CA GLY A 267 -13.00 1.16 -2.18
C GLY A 267 -11.85 2.18 -2.11
N PRO A 268 -12.06 3.43 -2.57
CA PRO A 268 -11.08 4.48 -2.36
C PRO A 268 -10.86 4.65 -0.85
N GLU A 269 -9.61 4.63 -0.39
CA GLU A 269 -9.31 4.83 1.03
C GLU A 269 -9.93 6.15 1.52
N PRO A 270 -10.43 6.22 2.78
CA PRO A 270 -11.03 7.42 3.32
C PRO A 270 -10.05 8.58 3.15
N TYR A 271 -10.50 9.57 2.38
CA TYR A 271 -9.74 10.71 1.89
C TYR A 271 -8.99 11.41 3.04
N GLN A 272 -7.71 11.08 3.24
CA GLN A 272 -6.78 12.06 3.80
C GLN A 272 -6.47 13.02 2.66
N SER A 273 -6.79 14.30 2.83
CA SER A 273 -6.62 15.32 1.80
C SER A 273 -5.22 15.24 1.16
N GLY A 274 -5.16 14.94 -0.14
CA GLY A 274 -3.92 14.79 -0.91
C GLY A 274 -3.33 13.38 -1.03
N ALA A 275 -3.97 12.33 -0.48
CA ALA A 275 -3.49 10.95 -0.62
C ALA A 275 -3.82 10.36 -2.01
N VAL A 276 -2.78 10.10 -2.81
CA VAL A 276 -2.88 9.39 -4.09
C VAL A 276 -2.98 7.89 -3.84
N VAL A 277 -3.89 7.19 -4.53
CA VAL A 277 -4.03 5.71 -4.42
C VAL A 277 -2.71 5.02 -4.80
N ARG A 278 -2.13 4.24 -3.89
CA ARG A 278 -0.88 3.48 -4.09
C ARG A 278 -1.12 1.99 -4.30
N LEU A 279 -0.25 1.36 -5.09
CA LEU A 279 -0.12 -0.09 -5.03
C LEU A 279 0.58 -0.45 -3.73
N SER A 280 0.20 -1.57 -3.13
CA SER A 280 0.82 -2.00 -1.87
C SER A 280 2.11 -2.76 -2.16
N LYS A 281 2.99 -2.85 -1.16
CA LYS A 281 4.12 -3.79 -1.20
C LYS A 281 3.71 -5.23 -1.49
N ALA A 282 2.52 -5.68 -1.07
CA ALA A 282 2.01 -7.00 -1.41
C ALA A 282 1.79 -7.16 -2.93
N ASP A 283 1.33 -6.10 -3.62
CA ASP A 283 1.18 -6.11 -5.08
C ASP A 283 2.55 -6.27 -5.77
N ILE A 284 3.61 -5.65 -5.23
CA ILE A 284 4.99 -5.78 -5.71
C ILE A 284 5.54 -7.20 -5.44
N ILE A 285 5.39 -7.70 -4.22
CA ILE A 285 5.86 -9.04 -3.81
C ILE A 285 5.18 -10.13 -4.65
N ASN A 286 3.86 -10.08 -4.82
CA ASN A 286 3.12 -11.05 -5.62
C ASN A 286 3.60 -11.07 -7.09
N ARG A 287 3.96 -9.91 -7.64
CA ARG A 287 4.55 -9.86 -8.98
C ARG A 287 5.92 -10.56 -9.00
N LEU A 288 6.80 -10.28 -8.04
CA LEU A 288 8.11 -10.96 -7.96
C LEU A 288 7.93 -12.48 -7.88
N ILE A 289 7.04 -12.95 -7.01
CA ILE A 289 6.74 -14.37 -6.84
C ILE A 289 6.29 -15.00 -8.15
N ARG A 290 5.27 -14.42 -8.79
CA ARG A 290 4.70 -14.96 -10.05
C ARG A 290 5.71 -14.93 -11.20
N GLN A 291 6.45 -13.85 -11.34
CA GLN A 291 7.30 -13.60 -12.51
C GLN A 291 8.62 -14.36 -12.45
N PHE A 292 9.16 -14.59 -11.26
CA PHE A 292 10.43 -15.30 -11.05
C PHE A 292 10.24 -16.71 -10.49
N GLY A 293 8.99 -17.15 -10.28
CA GLY A 293 8.67 -18.50 -9.82
C GLY A 293 9.12 -18.80 -8.40
N PHE A 294 9.20 -17.78 -7.53
CA PHE A 294 9.57 -17.94 -6.14
C PHE A 294 8.51 -18.74 -5.36
N LYS A 295 8.95 -19.54 -4.39
CA LYS A 295 8.11 -20.50 -3.66
C LYS A 295 8.21 -20.39 -2.16
N THR A 296 9.33 -19.90 -1.64
CA THR A 296 9.55 -19.78 -0.18
C THR A 296 9.61 -18.31 0.23
N PHE A 297 8.73 -17.92 1.15
CA PHE A 297 8.58 -16.55 1.63
C PHE A 297 8.73 -16.47 3.15
N LEU A 298 9.50 -15.49 3.63
CA LEU A 298 9.55 -15.12 5.05
C LEU A 298 9.07 -13.68 5.20
N GLU A 299 8.09 -13.49 6.08
CA GLU A 299 7.65 -12.17 6.54
C GLU A 299 8.29 -11.88 7.90
N TYR A 300 9.06 -10.79 8.00
CA TYR A 300 9.70 -10.36 9.23
C TYR A 300 9.41 -8.88 9.50
N ASN A 301 8.36 -8.63 10.29
CA ASN A 301 7.81 -7.28 10.46
C ASN A 301 7.95 -6.79 11.89
N LYS A 302 8.00 -5.47 12.10
CA LYS A 302 7.75 -4.89 13.41
C LYS A 302 6.42 -5.37 13.99
N PHE A 303 6.40 -5.65 15.29
CA PHE A 303 5.18 -6.05 15.97
C PHE A 303 4.34 -4.83 16.34
N ASP A 304 3.31 -4.49 15.55
CA ASP A 304 2.53 -3.28 15.79
C ASP A 304 1.01 -3.48 15.97
N GLY A 305 0.59 -4.74 16.13
CA GLY A 305 -0.81 -5.15 16.27
C GLY A 305 -1.53 -5.36 14.93
N SER A 306 -0.85 -5.20 13.80
CA SER A 306 -1.38 -5.56 12.49
C SER A 306 -1.30 -7.08 12.25
N SER A 307 -2.30 -7.60 11.53
CA SER A 307 -2.29 -8.96 11.00
C SER A 307 -1.29 -9.08 9.85
N PHE A 308 -0.84 -10.31 9.58
CA PHE A 308 0.06 -10.65 8.48
C PHE A 308 -0.49 -10.21 7.12
N TYR A 309 0.39 -10.06 6.13
CA TYR A 309 0.00 -9.74 4.76
C TYR A 309 -0.63 -10.96 4.05
N GLY A 310 -1.88 -11.26 4.41
CA GLY A 310 -2.67 -12.38 3.87
C GLY A 310 -2.87 -12.31 2.35
N ASP A 311 -2.78 -11.12 1.76
CA ASP A 311 -2.90 -10.89 0.31
C ASP A 311 -1.66 -11.36 -0.49
N ILE A 312 -0.54 -11.65 0.16
CA ILE A 312 0.62 -12.26 -0.50
C ILE A 312 0.25 -13.71 -0.86
N VAL A 313 0.63 -14.23 -2.02
CA VAL A 313 0.34 -15.61 -2.44
C VAL A 313 1.66 -16.27 -2.79
N CYS A 314 2.11 -17.20 -1.95
CA CYS A 314 3.35 -17.96 -2.08
C CYS A 314 3.11 -19.39 -1.60
N ASP A 315 3.81 -20.37 -2.18
CA ASP A 315 3.61 -21.80 -1.88
C ASP A 315 3.92 -22.13 -0.41
N SER A 316 5.01 -21.55 0.11
CA SER A 316 5.45 -21.71 1.49
C SER A 316 5.67 -20.34 2.12
N LYS A 317 5.06 -20.13 3.30
CA LYS A 317 5.18 -18.89 4.06
C LYS A 317 5.60 -19.17 5.50
N SER A 318 6.66 -18.50 5.94
CA SER A 318 7.07 -18.40 7.33
C SER A 318 6.87 -16.97 7.81
N ILE A 319 6.59 -16.80 9.11
CA ILE A 319 6.35 -15.49 9.67
C ILE A 319 7.00 -15.34 11.04
N ALA A 320 7.58 -14.18 11.26
CA ALA A 320 8.15 -13.77 12.53
C ALA A 320 7.99 -12.25 12.71
N TYR A 321 8.13 -11.81 13.95
CA TYR A 321 7.99 -10.42 14.34
C TYR A 321 9.24 -9.92 15.04
N GLN A 322 9.67 -8.71 14.69
CA GLN A 322 10.70 -7.98 15.42
C GLN A 322 10.10 -7.49 16.75
N PRO A 323 10.77 -7.75 17.89
CA PRO A 323 10.48 -7.02 19.11
C PRO A 323 10.87 -5.56 18.89
N GLU A 324 9.88 -4.67 18.90
CA GLU A 324 10.08 -3.24 18.69
C GLU A 324 10.04 -2.52 20.04
N ASN A 325 10.97 -1.61 20.28
CA ASN A 325 10.93 -0.67 21.40
C ASN A 325 9.88 0.41 21.12
N LEU A 326 8.61 0.01 21.08
CA LEU A 326 7.54 0.93 20.74
C LEU A 326 7.42 2.03 21.80
N HIS A 327 7.37 3.28 21.36
CA HIS A 327 6.74 4.31 22.17
C HIS A 327 5.22 4.07 22.14
N VAL A 328 4.73 3.36 23.15
CA VAL A 328 3.32 2.95 23.23
C VAL A 328 2.52 4.05 23.93
N ASP A 329 1.64 4.73 23.19
CA ASP A 329 0.61 5.57 23.81
C ASP A 329 -0.52 4.71 24.41
N ALA A 330 -1.36 5.30 25.27
CA ALA A 330 -2.43 4.56 25.96
C ALA A 330 -3.49 3.92 25.03
N ALA A 331 -3.66 4.43 23.80
CA ALA A 331 -4.58 3.85 22.82
C ALA A 331 -3.94 2.65 22.11
N ARG A 332 -2.67 2.77 21.72
CA ARG A 332 -1.87 1.73 21.11
C ARG A 332 -1.59 0.58 22.08
N ALA A 333 -1.36 0.87 23.36
CA ALA A 333 -1.24 -0.14 24.41
C ALA A 333 -2.51 -0.99 24.48
N ARG A 334 -3.68 -0.34 24.51
CA ARG A 334 -5.00 -1.01 24.51
C ARG A 334 -5.30 -1.77 23.23
N HIS A 335 -4.73 -1.37 22.10
CA HIS A 335 -4.84 -2.09 20.82
C HIS A 335 -3.96 -3.33 20.83
N LEU A 336 -2.66 -3.18 21.14
CA LEU A 336 -1.71 -4.29 21.26
C LEU A 336 -2.22 -5.35 22.23
N LEU A 337 -2.72 -4.94 23.40
CA LEU A 337 -3.36 -5.82 24.39
C LEU A 337 -4.52 -6.66 23.84
N ARG A 338 -5.31 -6.11 22.92
CA ARG A 338 -6.44 -6.82 22.31
C ARG A 338 -5.98 -7.79 21.23
N VAL A 339 -4.95 -7.43 20.47
CA VAL A 339 -4.46 -8.24 19.34
C VAL A 339 -3.57 -9.38 19.82
N THR A 340 -2.77 -9.19 20.87
CA THR A 340 -1.86 -10.20 21.41
C THR A 340 -2.56 -11.44 21.95
N ALA A 341 -3.85 -11.35 22.29
CA ALA A 341 -4.64 -12.52 22.67
C ALA A 341 -4.79 -13.56 21.53
N GLY A 342 -4.50 -13.18 20.29
CA GLY A 342 -4.57 -14.06 19.10
C GLY A 342 -3.23 -14.31 18.40
N VAL A 343 -2.10 -13.86 18.94
CA VAL A 343 -0.77 -14.03 18.33
C VAL A 343 0.04 -15.05 19.12
N ASP A 344 0.66 -16.00 18.41
CA ASP A 344 1.65 -16.90 19.01
C ASP A 344 2.90 -16.10 19.41
N LEU A 345 3.10 -15.89 20.71
CA LEU A 345 4.27 -15.18 21.24
C LEU A 345 5.59 -15.84 20.82
N GLY A 346 5.57 -17.13 20.46
CA GLY A 346 6.70 -17.81 19.86
C GLY A 346 7.14 -17.22 18.51
N GLN A 347 6.33 -16.38 17.86
CA GLN A 347 6.70 -15.68 16.62
C GLN A 347 7.42 -14.34 16.85
N LEU A 348 7.48 -13.83 18.08
CA LEU A 348 8.29 -12.66 18.43
C LEU A 348 9.76 -13.08 18.54
N LEU A 349 10.56 -12.74 17.53
CA LEU A 349 11.95 -13.14 17.42
C LEU A 349 12.86 -11.93 17.23
N PRO A 350 13.74 -11.62 18.19
CA PRO A 350 14.91 -10.81 17.92
C PRO A 350 15.71 -11.40 16.75
N LEU A 351 16.44 -10.55 16.03
CA LEU A 351 17.18 -10.96 14.84
C LEU A 351 18.09 -12.19 15.07
N PRO A 352 18.88 -12.30 16.16
CA PRO A 352 19.67 -13.52 16.41
C PRO A 352 18.82 -14.79 16.54
N ALA A 353 17.68 -14.73 17.23
CA ALA A 353 16.78 -15.87 17.42
C ALA A 353 16.08 -16.26 16.12
N LEU A 354 15.77 -15.28 15.25
CA LEU A 354 15.26 -15.55 13.90
C LEU A 354 16.28 -16.34 13.07
N LEU A 355 17.54 -15.90 13.07
CA LEU A 355 18.61 -16.56 12.34
C LEU A 355 18.84 -17.99 12.84
N GLU A 356 18.80 -18.20 14.15
CA GLU A 356 18.93 -19.52 14.77
C GLU A 356 17.75 -20.43 14.39
N ARG A 357 16.51 -19.93 14.51
CA ARG A 357 15.30 -20.69 14.17
C ARG A 357 15.31 -21.20 12.73
N HIS A 358 15.77 -20.36 11.81
CA HIS A 358 15.84 -20.69 10.39
C HIS A 358 17.24 -21.11 9.94
N ALA A 359 18.10 -21.51 10.88
CA ALA A 359 19.40 -22.08 10.54
C ALA A 359 19.22 -23.30 9.61
N GLY A 360 19.93 -23.29 8.49
CA GLY A 360 19.81 -24.33 7.45
C GLY A 360 18.61 -24.21 6.52
N GLN A 361 17.69 -23.27 6.76
CA GLN A 361 16.59 -22.94 5.83
C GLN A 361 16.97 -21.77 4.94
N ARG A 362 16.30 -21.65 3.78
CA ARG A 362 16.47 -20.53 2.85
C ARG A 362 15.16 -20.12 2.20
N PHE A 363 15.05 -18.84 1.89
CA PHE A 363 13.88 -18.23 1.29
C PHE A 363 14.20 -17.63 -0.07
N ASP A 364 13.29 -17.74 -1.02
CA ASP A 364 13.39 -17.04 -2.30
C ASP A 364 13.12 -15.55 -2.12
N ILE A 365 12.24 -15.21 -1.18
CA ILE A 365 11.87 -13.84 -0.89
C ILE A 365 11.71 -13.64 0.62
N ILE A 366 12.33 -12.58 1.13
CA ILE A 366 12.15 -12.13 2.51
C ILE A 366 11.54 -10.74 2.44
N PHE A 367 10.45 -10.50 3.16
CA PHE A 367 9.89 -9.18 3.34
C PHE A 367 10.19 -8.64 4.73
N LEU A 368 10.75 -7.43 4.79
CA LEU A 368 11.12 -6.69 5.98
C LEU A 368 10.33 -5.38 6.05
N ASP A 369 9.41 -5.30 7.00
CA ASP A 369 8.89 -4.04 7.55
C ASP A 369 9.66 -3.77 8.86
N PRO A 370 10.73 -2.95 8.84
CA PRO A 370 11.69 -2.86 9.95
C PRO A 370 11.11 -2.16 11.18
N THR A 371 11.92 -1.95 12.22
CA THR A 371 11.58 -1.09 13.38
C THR A 371 11.76 0.42 13.11
N HIS A 372 12.20 0.77 11.90
CA HIS A 372 12.41 2.15 11.41
C HIS A 372 13.46 2.97 12.18
N GLU A 373 14.27 2.32 13.02
CA GLU A 373 15.36 2.96 13.77
C GLU A 373 16.71 2.35 13.41
N ARG A 374 17.72 3.21 13.19
CA ARG A 374 19.10 2.75 12.99
C ARG A 374 19.82 2.69 14.34
N PRO A 375 20.74 1.72 14.58
CA PRO A 375 21.32 0.80 13.60
C PRO A 375 20.55 -0.52 13.39
N ASP A 376 19.41 -0.73 14.06
CA ASP A 376 18.68 -2.00 13.99
C ASP A 376 18.28 -2.37 12.57
N VAL A 377 17.79 -1.38 11.78
CA VAL A 377 17.51 -1.60 10.36
C VAL A 377 18.78 -2.04 9.61
N ASP A 378 19.93 -1.40 9.83
CA ASP A 378 21.17 -1.78 9.15
C ASP A 378 21.61 -3.21 9.48
N LEU A 379 21.47 -3.62 10.74
CA LEU A 379 21.82 -4.96 11.20
C LEU A 379 20.91 -6.02 10.58
N ALA A 380 19.59 -5.75 10.52
CA ALA A 380 18.63 -6.62 9.85
C ALA A 380 18.95 -6.77 8.35
N LEU A 381 19.23 -5.67 7.64
CA LEU A 381 19.58 -5.69 6.22
C LEU A 381 20.83 -6.55 5.93
N ARG A 382 21.83 -6.55 6.82
CA ARG A 382 23.02 -7.42 6.68
C ARG A 382 22.70 -8.88 6.92
N ALA A 383 22.00 -9.15 8.00
CA ALA A 383 21.81 -10.50 8.49
C ALA A 383 20.84 -11.32 7.63
N LEU A 384 19.74 -10.71 7.18
CA LEU A 384 18.67 -11.42 6.47
C LEU A 384 19.11 -11.96 5.10
N ALA A 385 20.14 -11.37 4.47
CA ALA A 385 20.72 -11.90 3.25
C ALA A 385 21.24 -13.33 3.41
N ALA A 386 21.67 -13.73 4.62
CA ALA A 386 22.13 -15.09 4.92
C ALA A 386 21.01 -16.14 4.86
N LEU A 387 19.75 -15.72 5.01
CA LEU A 387 18.56 -16.58 4.92
C LEU A 387 17.97 -16.61 3.50
N LEU A 388 18.50 -15.85 2.54
CA LEU A 388 18.05 -15.90 1.15
C LEU A 388 18.73 -17.01 0.36
N ASN A 389 17.98 -17.66 -0.53
CA ASN A 389 18.54 -18.48 -1.60
C ASN A 389 19.48 -17.63 -2.48
N PRO A 390 20.50 -18.24 -3.11
CA PRO A 390 21.23 -17.57 -4.18
C PRO A 390 20.26 -17.05 -5.25
N GLY A 391 20.30 -15.75 -5.54
CA GLY A 391 19.37 -15.12 -6.48
C GLY A 391 18.00 -14.74 -5.90
N GLY A 392 17.74 -15.00 -4.62
CA GLY A 392 16.54 -14.53 -3.91
C GLY A 392 16.53 -13.01 -3.70
N VAL A 393 15.42 -12.48 -3.18
CA VAL A 393 15.20 -11.03 -3.01
C VAL A 393 14.80 -10.68 -1.57
N LEU A 394 15.53 -9.75 -0.96
CA LEU A 394 15.07 -9.06 0.25
C LEU A 394 14.27 -7.82 -0.18
N VAL A 395 13.02 -7.76 0.27
CA VAL A 395 12.09 -6.65 0.05
C VAL A 395 12.01 -5.83 1.34
N VAL A 396 12.29 -4.54 1.25
CA VAL A 396 12.39 -3.62 2.40
C VAL A 396 11.36 -2.52 2.22
N HIS A 397 10.50 -2.30 3.20
CA HIS A 397 9.51 -1.23 3.14
C HIS A 397 10.12 0.16 3.47
N ASP A 398 9.37 1.24 3.24
CA ASP A 398 9.73 2.60 3.70
C ASP A 398 11.09 3.15 3.21
N CYS A 399 11.48 2.83 1.97
CA CYS A 399 12.76 3.22 1.37
C CYS A 399 12.75 4.59 0.63
N ASN A 400 11.60 5.26 0.56
CA ASN A 400 11.41 6.50 -0.22
C ASN A 400 10.42 7.48 0.43
N PRO A 401 10.78 8.10 1.58
CA PRO A 401 9.92 9.09 2.25
C PRO A 401 9.72 10.33 1.38
N GLU A 402 8.48 10.76 1.21
CA GLU A 402 8.14 11.90 0.36
C GLU A 402 8.39 13.25 1.04
N ARG A 403 8.41 13.24 2.38
CA ARG A 403 8.60 14.43 3.21
C ARG A 403 9.42 14.11 4.45
N GLU A 404 10.11 15.12 4.97
CA GLU A 404 11.01 14.99 6.12
C GLU A 404 10.28 14.58 7.39
N GLU A 405 9.04 15.05 7.58
CA GLU A 405 8.27 14.82 8.81
C GLU A 405 7.94 13.34 9.04
N LEU A 406 7.99 12.52 7.98
CA LEU A 406 7.79 11.07 8.05
C LEU A 406 9.02 10.33 8.60
N THR A 407 10.18 10.98 8.63
CA THR A 407 11.48 10.37 8.92
C THR A 407 11.94 10.49 10.37
N VAL A 408 11.11 11.10 11.22
CA VAL A 408 11.40 11.26 12.65
C VAL A 408 11.59 9.89 13.31
N VAL A 409 12.59 9.76 14.19
CA VAL A 409 12.85 8.50 14.92
C VAL A 409 11.64 8.14 15.80
N LYS A 410 11.08 9.13 16.51
CA LYS A 410 9.92 8.91 17.38
C LYS A 410 8.65 8.82 16.53
N ARG A 411 8.03 7.63 16.49
CA ARG A 411 6.77 7.38 15.77
C ARG A 411 5.69 8.39 16.19
N ARG A 412 4.98 8.92 15.20
CA ARG A 412 3.82 9.82 15.38
C ARG A 412 2.56 9.18 14.77
N PRO A 413 1.36 9.59 15.19
CA PRO A 413 0.13 9.15 14.52
C PRO A 413 0.18 9.46 13.02
N GLY A 414 -0.25 8.50 12.19
CA GLY A 414 -0.21 8.60 10.72
C GLY A 414 0.95 7.83 10.08
N ALA A 415 1.27 8.18 8.83
CA ALA A 415 2.36 7.58 8.08
C ALA A 415 3.71 7.85 8.75
N TRP A 416 4.58 6.84 8.80
CA TRP A 416 5.88 6.91 9.46
C TRP A 416 6.87 5.96 8.80
N VAL A 417 8.00 6.51 8.38
CA VAL A 417 9.10 5.85 7.64
C VAL A 417 10.37 5.75 8.50
N GLY A 418 10.50 6.61 9.51
CA GLY A 418 11.70 6.72 10.35
C GLY A 418 12.98 6.79 9.52
N GLU A 419 13.98 5.99 9.88
CA GLU A 419 15.32 6.02 9.30
C GLU A 419 15.59 4.89 8.29
N THR A 420 14.58 4.12 7.90
CA THR A 420 14.74 2.97 6.98
C THR A 420 15.38 3.35 5.65
N TYR A 421 14.94 4.46 5.05
CA TYR A 421 15.50 4.96 3.79
C TYR A 421 17.00 5.28 3.87
N LYS A 422 17.51 5.69 5.05
CA LYS A 422 18.94 5.97 5.24
C LYS A 422 19.73 4.67 5.27
N ALA A 423 19.24 3.65 5.97
CA ALA A 423 19.85 2.33 6.02
C ALA A 423 19.87 1.68 4.62
N PHE A 424 18.76 1.76 3.88
CA PHE A 424 18.69 1.28 2.50
C PHE A 424 19.63 2.05 1.57
N ALA A 425 19.69 3.38 1.69
CA ALA A 425 20.59 4.21 0.89
C ALA A 425 22.07 3.87 1.15
N LEU A 426 22.42 3.59 2.40
CA LEU A 426 23.77 3.17 2.77
C LEU A 426 24.09 1.79 2.20
N LEU A 427 23.22 0.78 2.39
CA LEU A 427 23.38 -0.56 1.77
C LEU A 427 23.57 -0.43 0.25
N ARG A 428 22.73 0.38 -0.40
CA ARG A 428 22.78 0.62 -1.85
C ARG A 428 24.09 1.23 -2.31
N GLN A 429 24.71 2.12 -1.54
CA GLN A 429 26.01 2.71 -1.91
C GLN A 429 27.05 1.62 -2.24
N TYR A 430 27.01 0.50 -1.52
CA TYR A 430 27.93 -0.62 -1.70
C TYR A 430 27.38 -1.73 -2.61
N ASN A 431 26.06 -1.73 -2.87
CA ASN A 431 25.36 -2.80 -3.59
C ASN A 431 24.56 -2.27 -4.79
N ARG A 432 25.12 -1.32 -5.55
CA ARG A 432 24.37 -0.54 -6.55
C ARG A 432 23.73 -1.41 -7.66
N ALA A 433 24.43 -2.45 -8.09
CA ALA A 433 23.99 -3.38 -9.14
C ALA A 433 22.97 -4.42 -8.68
N SER A 434 22.74 -4.50 -7.36
CA SER A 434 21.85 -5.49 -6.74
C SER A 434 20.72 -4.81 -5.96
N THR A 435 20.50 -3.50 -6.13
CA THR A 435 19.49 -2.74 -5.37
C THR A 435 18.70 -1.76 -6.25
N VAL A 436 17.38 -1.71 -6.04
CA VAL A 436 16.46 -0.71 -6.62
C VAL A 436 15.35 -0.39 -5.63
N THR A 437 14.61 0.71 -5.82
CA THR A 437 13.40 0.99 -5.03
C THR A 437 12.22 1.26 -5.95
N VAL A 438 11.11 0.54 -5.81
CA VAL A 438 9.86 0.86 -6.50
C VAL A 438 9.15 2.00 -5.75
N SER A 439 8.70 3.04 -6.46
CA SER A 439 8.16 4.27 -5.85
C SER A 439 6.81 4.13 -5.11
N GLU A 440 6.21 2.95 -5.14
CA GLU A 440 4.93 2.63 -4.49
C GLU A 440 5.11 2.47 -2.97
N ASP A 441 4.02 2.61 -2.20
CA ASP A 441 3.97 2.33 -0.75
C ASP A 441 5.17 2.91 0.05
N TYR A 442 5.41 4.22 -0.04
CA TYR A 442 6.56 4.92 0.59
C TYR A 442 7.95 4.37 0.24
N GLY A 443 8.06 3.60 -0.84
CA GLY A 443 9.29 3.01 -1.34
C GLY A 443 9.44 1.55 -0.95
N VAL A 444 9.28 0.67 -1.92
CA VAL A 444 9.56 -0.77 -1.77
C VAL A 444 10.97 -1.04 -2.30
N GLY A 445 11.94 -1.06 -1.39
CA GLY A 445 13.33 -1.40 -1.67
C GLY A 445 13.48 -2.89 -2.00
N LEU A 446 14.21 -3.20 -3.05
CA LEU A 446 14.52 -4.56 -3.48
C LEU A 446 16.04 -4.75 -3.42
N VAL A 447 16.48 -5.85 -2.84
CA VAL A 447 17.88 -6.25 -2.75
C VAL A 447 18.02 -7.66 -3.30
N TRP A 448 18.72 -7.79 -4.42
CA TRP A 448 19.04 -9.06 -5.03
C TRP A 448 20.19 -9.74 -4.30
N ASN A 449 20.00 -10.98 -3.85
CA ASN A 449 21.04 -11.75 -3.17
C ASN A 449 22.07 -12.29 -4.17
N LYS A 450 22.93 -11.39 -4.64
CA LYS A 450 24.03 -11.65 -5.57
C LYS A 450 25.21 -10.73 -5.26
N ASP A 451 26.33 -11.36 -4.87
CA ASP A 451 27.63 -10.72 -4.63
C ASP A 451 27.54 -9.47 -3.73
N LEU A 452 26.74 -9.58 -2.65
CA LEU A 452 26.47 -8.45 -1.76
C LEU A 452 27.67 -8.13 -0.88
N VAL A 453 27.99 -6.84 -0.78
CA VAL A 453 28.92 -6.25 0.18
C VAL A 453 28.13 -5.85 1.43
N LEU A 454 28.22 -6.66 2.49
CA LEU A 454 27.44 -6.50 3.72
C LEU A 454 28.24 -5.87 4.87
N ASP A 455 29.55 -5.74 4.74
CA ASP A 455 30.48 -5.18 5.74
C ASP A 455 30.71 -3.66 5.57
N TYR A 456 29.67 -2.92 5.20
CA TYR A 456 29.73 -1.46 5.05
C TYR A 456 29.87 -0.73 6.42
N PRO A 457 30.12 0.59 6.50
CA PRO A 457 30.20 1.29 7.78
C PRO A 457 28.84 1.81 8.27
N ILE A 458 28.15 1.08 9.18
CA ILE A 458 26.80 1.48 9.70
C ILE A 458 26.79 2.85 10.41
N GLY A 459 27.95 3.34 10.87
CA GLY A 459 28.08 4.67 11.47
C GLY A 459 27.99 5.83 10.46
N ALA A 460 27.85 5.54 9.17
CA ALA A 460 27.62 6.54 8.13
C ALA A 460 26.15 6.96 8.07
N ASP A 461 25.88 8.24 7.87
CA ASP A 461 24.55 8.85 7.86
C ASP A 461 24.38 9.87 6.72
N ILE A 462 23.12 10.19 6.41
CA ILE A 462 22.71 11.24 5.46
C ILE A 462 21.54 12.03 6.03
N THR A 463 21.46 13.31 5.69
CA THR A 463 20.29 14.13 6.00
C THR A 463 19.17 13.91 5.00
N TYR A 464 17.92 14.18 5.39
CA TYR A 464 16.80 14.13 4.47
C TYR A 464 17.00 15.07 3.27
N ALA A 465 17.53 16.28 3.50
CA ALA A 465 17.82 17.24 2.44
C ALA A 465 18.82 16.68 1.40
N GLN A 466 19.88 15.99 1.86
CA GLN A 466 20.84 15.34 0.98
C GLN A 466 20.18 14.20 0.17
N PHE A 467 19.37 13.39 0.84
CA PHE A 467 18.60 12.32 0.20
C PHE A 467 17.65 12.88 -0.86
N ALA A 468 16.80 13.84 -0.50
CA ALA A 468 15.79 14.42 -1.38
C ALA A 468 16.42 15.07 -2.62
N ALA A 469 17.55 15.76 -2.48
CA ALA A 469 18.26 16.40 -3.59
C ALA A 469 18.83 15.39 -4.62
N ARG A 470 19.09 14.15 -4.22
CA ARG A 470 19.67 13.10 -5.08
C ARG A 470 18.93 11.77 -4.92
N ARG A 471 17.61 11.81 -4.79
CA ARG A 471 16.74 10.69 -4.40
C ARG A 471 17.02 9.44 -5.23
N GLU A 472 16.91 9.54 -6.55
CA GLU A 472 17.18 8.44 -7.49
C GLU A 472 18.57 7.83 -7.35
N ALA A 473 19.58 8.63 -6.99
CA ALA A 473 20.94 8.15 -6.80
C ALA A 473 21.07 7.32 -5.51
N TYR A 474 20.45 7.80 -4.41
CA TYR A 474 20.52 7.19 -3.09
C TYR A 474 19.68 5.91 -2.96
N ASN A 475 18.51 5.82 -3.59
CA ASN A 475 17.64 4.64 -3.47
C ASN A 475 17.46 3.85 -4.78
N GLY A 476 17.93 4.36 -5.93
CA GLY A 476 17.71 3.68 -7.21
C GLY A 476 16.24 3.62 -7.59
N LEU A 477 15.52 4.73 -7.33
CA LEU A 477 14.08 4.85 -7.57
C LEU A 477 13.71 4.48 -9.00
N ILE A 478 12.71 3.62 -9.13
CA ILE A 478 12.04 3.30 -10.38
C ILE A 478 10.53 3.47 -10.21
N SER A 479 9.87 3.90 -11.28
CA SER A 479 8.41 3.93 -11.31
C SER A 479 7.84 2.51 -11.36
N TYR A 480 6.56 2.35 -11.00
CA TYR A 480 5.88 1.06 -11.17
C TYR A 480 5.92 0.57 -12.64
N GLN A 481 5.85 1.48 -13.61
CA GLN A 481 5.99 1.13 -15.03
C GLN A 481 7.35 0.52 -15.34
N GLN A 482 8.44 1.17 -14.88
CA GLN A 482 9.78 0.64 -15.06
C GLN A 482 9.94 -0.70 -14.34
N PHE A 483 9.32 -0.88 -13.18
CA PHE A 483 9.28 -2.17 -12.47
C PHE A 483 8.60 -3.26 -13.31
N LEU A 484 7.44 -2.98 -13.93
CA LEU A 484 6.78 -3.90 -14.86
C LEU A 484 7.71 -4.29 -16.02
N GLU A 485 8.22 -3.29 -16.73
CA GLU A 485 9.07 -3.46 -17.92
C GLU A 485 10.34 -4.27 -17.62
N ARG A 486 10.97 -4.04 -16.46
CA ARG A 486 12.21 -4.71 -16.10
C ARG A 486 12.04 -6.10 -15.49
N SER A 487 10.83 -6.45 -15.06
CA SER A 487 10.52 -7.80 -14.52
C SER A 487 9.87 -8.73 -15.57
N GLU A 488 9.26 -8.17 -16.60
CA GLU A 488 8.56 -8.81 -17.73
C GLU A 488 9.15 -10.16 -18.23
N ARG A 489 10.47 -10.27 -18.39
CA ARG A 489 11.10 -11.43 -19.04
C ARG A 489 11.45 -12.59 -18.10
N GLY A 490 11.16 -12.46 -16.80
CA GLY A 490 11.60 -13.44 -15.79
C GLY A 490 13.12 -13.49 -15.60
N ASP A 491 13.89 -12.61 -16.26
CA ASP A 491 15.30 -12.39 -15.97
C ASP A 491 15.42 -11.36 -14.85
N ILE A 492 15.80 -11.83 -13.66
CA ILE A 492 15.95 -10.95 -12.51
C ILE A 492 17.07 -9.91 -12.73
N ALA A 493 18.07 -10.19 -13.56
CA ALA A 493 19.14 -9.24 -13.83
C ALA A 493 18.62 -7.95 -14.51
N THR A 494 17.58 -8.05 -15.36
CA THR A 494 16.98 -6.86 -16.00
C THR A 494 16.27 -5.98 -14.97
N LEU A 495 15.71 -6.55 -13.91
CA LEU A 495 15.09 -5.80 -12.81
C LEU A 495 16.09 -4.85 -12.13
N PHE A 496 17.29 -5.35 -11.89
CA PHE A 496 18.37 -4.62 -11.22
C PHE A 496 19.33 -3.90 -12.17
N ALA A 497 19.08 -3.93 -13.48
CA ALA A 497 19.86 -3.17 -14.45
C ALA A 497 19.76 -1.66 -14.15
N GLN A 498 20.89 -0.96 -14.11
CA GLN A 498 20.97 0.45 -13.73
C GLN A 498 21.79 1.25 -14.75
N PRO A 499 21.45 2.53 -14.97
CA PRO A 499 22.31 3.44 -15.73
C PRO A 499 23.66 3.66 -15.00
N PRO A 500 24.68 4.21 -15.70
CA PRO A 500 26.02 4.42 -15.16
C PRO A 500 26.03 5.13 -13.80
N ALA A 501 27.01 4.81 -12.96
CA ALA A 501 27.08 5.34 -11.60
C ALA A 501 27.19 6.87 -11.60
N PRO A 502 26.31 7.60 -10.89
CA PRO A 502 26.48 9.03 -10.67
C PRO A 502 27.68 9.26 -9.73
N ALA A 503 28.12 10.52 -9.63
CA ALA A 503 29.17 10.93 -8.70
C ALA A 503 28.95 10.34 -7.29
N PRO A 504 30.03 9.98 -6.56
CA PRO A 504 29.93 9.27 -5.27
C PRO A 504 28.91 9.93 -4.33
N LEU A 505 28.12 9.09 -3.68
CA LEU A 505 27.18 9.49 -2.66
C LEU A 505 27.95 9.97 -1.43
N ARG A 506 27.49 11.03 -0.77
CA ARG A 506 28.19 11.66 0.35
C ARG A 506 27.49 11.29 1.64
N PHE A 507 28.18 10.55 2.49
CA PHE A 507 27.74 10.22 3.84
C PHE A 507 28.63 10.94 4.85
N GLN A 508 28.07 11.24 6.02
CA GLN A 508 28.75 11.87 7.15
C GLN A 508 28.73 10.93 8.35
N PRO A 509 29.64 11.08 9.33
CA PRO A 509 29.54 10.35 10.59
C PRO A 509 28.20 10.64 11.28
N ARG A 510 27.56 9.61 11.83
CA ARG A 510 26.32 9.76 12.58
C ARG A 510 26.58 10.64 13.82
N PRO A 511 25.76 11.67 14.07
CA PRO A 511 25.81 12.41 15.32
C PRO A 511 25.56 11.47 16.51
N ALA A 512 26.26 11.68 17.63
CA ALA A 512 25.95 10.95 18.85
C ALA A 512 24.49 11.25 19.27
N PRO A 513 23.71 10.24 19.71
CA PRO A 513 22.35 10.47 20.18
C PRO A 513 22.33 11.46 21.37
N PRO A 514 21.29 12.30 21.49
CA PRO A 514 21.14 13.19 22.64
C PRO A 514 21.00 12.36 23.94
N ALA A 515 21.57 12.89 25.03
CA ALA A 515 21.80 12.15 26.27
C ALA A 515 20.54 11.99 27.14
N GLY A 516 20.18 10.74 27.46
CA GLY A 516 19.45 10.33 28.68
C GLY A 516 17.95 10.62 28.79
N LEU A 517 17.28 9.83 29.63
CA LEU A 517 15.99 10.10 30.28
C LEU A 517 16.22 11.03 31.49
N GLU A 518 15.15 11.59 32.04
CA GLU A 518 15.21 12.35 33.29
C GLU A 518 14.49 11.60 34.42
N CYS A 519 15.10 11.57 35.60
CA CYS A 519 14.55 10.98 36.81
C CYS A 519 14.39 12.08 37.86
N GLN A 520 13.23 12.13 38.52
CA GLN A 520 12.89 13.20 39.46
C GLN A 520 12.53 12.68 40.85
N LEU A 521 12.94 13.42 41.88
CA LEU A 521 12.49 13.24 43.26
C LEU A 521 11.78 14.51 43.72
N PHE A 522 10.50 14.36 44.05
CA PHE A 522 9.67 15.42 44.60
C PHE A 522 9.48 15.26 46.12
N TRP A 523 9.31 16.38 46.81
CA TRP A 523 8.81 16.43 48.18
C TRP A 523 7.63 17.40 48.27
N ARG A 524 6.75 17.20 49.27
CA ARG A 524 5.67 18.15 49.57
C ARG A 524 5.63 18.51 51.05
N LYS A 525 5.17 19.72 51.32
CA LYS A 525 4.91 20.23 52.68
C LYS A 525 3.53 19.77 53.18
N PRO A 526 3.29 19.76 54.51
CA PRO A 526 1.98 19.43 55.09
C PRO A 526 0.85 20.24 54.46
N GLY A 527 -0.10 19.55 53.83
CA GLY A 527 -1.29 20.17 53.22
C GLY A 527 -1.06 20.84 51.87
N ALA A 528 0.12 20.70 51.26
CA ALA A 528 0.42 21.18 49.91
C ALA A 528 0.41 20.04 48.88
N ASP A 529 0.20 20.38 47.60
CA ASP A 529 0.42 19.47 46.47
C ASP A 529 1.89 19.42 46.05
N PHE A 530 2.26 18.41 45.24
CA PHE A 530 3.60 18.36 44.64
C PHE A 530 3.77 19.47 43.60
N ALA A 531 4.93 20.12 43.60
CA ALA A 531 5.28 21.19 42.67
C ALA A 531 6.68 20.98 42.10
N GLU A 532 6.90 21.39 40.85
CA GLU A 532 8.22 21.34 40.18
C GLU A 532 9.31 22.11 40.92
N ALA A 533 8.93 23.18 41.62
CA ALA A 533 9.86 23.97 42.44
C ALA A 533 10.39 23.19 43.67
N ASP A 534 9.70 22.11 44.06
CA ASP A 534 10.04 21.21 45.16
C ASP A 534 10.47 19.82 44.62
N ALA A 535 11.33 19.83 43.60
CA ALA A 535 11.86 18.63 42.94
C ALA A 535 13.37 18.71 42.68
N LEU A 536 14.00 17.55 42.56
CA LEU A 536 15.36 17.37 42.07
C LEU A 536 15.31 16.49 40.83
N THR A 537 16.04 16.86 39.78
CA THR A 537 16.10 16.12 38.51
C THR A 537 17.54 15.64 38.27
N LEU A 538 17.71 14.36 37.93
CA LEU A 538 18.97 13.76 37.55
C LEU A 538 18.83 13.01 36.22
N PRO A 539 19.87 13.02 35.36
CA PRO A 539 19.84 12.27 34.11
C PRO A 539 19.96 10.76 34.35
N LEU A 540 19.29 9.97 33.53
CA LEU A 540 19.30 8.51 33.52
C LEU A 540 19.59 8.00 32.10
N PRO A 541 20.79 7.48 31.82
CA PRO A 541 21.09 6.80 30.57
C PRO A 541 20.08 5.67 30.26
N ALA A 542 19.56 5.66 29.04
CA ALA A 542 18.67 4.60 28.54
C ALA A 542 19.44 3.47 27.83
N ASP A 543 20.69 3.25 28.21
CA ASP A 543 21.63 2.30 27.59
C ASP A 543 21.72 0.96 28.35
N GLY A 544 20.86 0.75 29.35
CA GLY A 544 20.83 -0.44 30.19
C GLY A 544 21.92 -0.50 31.26
N SER A 545 22.78 0.53 31.38
CA SER A 545 23.79 0.59 32.43
C SER A 545 23.17 0.80 33.81
N VAL A 546 23.75 0.18 34.84
CA VAL A 546 23.36 0.41 36.24
C VAL A 546 23.92 1.74 36.71
N GLN A 547 23.04 2.58 37.26
CA GLN A 547 23.31 3.94 37.70
C GLN A 547 22.99 4.08 39.19
N ALA A 548 23.83 4.83 39.90
CA ALA A 548 23.59 5.24 41.28
C ALA A 548 23.23 6.74 41.30
N LEU A 549 21.95 7.05 41.47
CA LEU A 549 21.41 8.40 41.50
C LEU A 549 21.32 8.90 42.94
N HIS A 550 21.97 10.03 43.23
CA HIS A 550 22.03 10.63 44.57
C HIS A 550 21.21 11.92 44.63
N PHE A 551 20.01 11.86 45.21
CA PHE A 551 19.18 13.03 45.44
C PHE A 551 19.44 13.58 46.85
N THR A 552 20.06 14.77 46.94
CA THR A 552 20.31 15.44 48.23
C THR A 552 19.31 16.56 48.46
N LEU A 553 18.50 16.47 49.50
CA LEU A 553 17.46 17.45 49.80
C LEU A 553 18.07 18.84 50.09
N PRO A 554 17.62 19.91 49.39
CA PRO A 554 18.24 21.22 49.47
C PRO A 554 17.95 21.95 50.80
N PRO A 555 18.70 23.03 51.11
CA PRO A 555 18.36 23.95 52.19
C PRO A 555 16.91 24.47 52.02
N GLY A 556 16.07 24.28 53.04
CA GLY A 556 14.65 24.67 53.01
C GLY A 556 13.67 23.55 52.60
N ALA A 557 14.16 22.36 52.26
CA ALA A 557 13.31 21.17 52.09
C ALA A 557 12.80 20.69 53.46
N GLY A 558 11.67 21.23 53.92
CA GLY A 558 11.07 20.84 55.20
C GLY A 558 10.05 21.86 55.74
N PRO A 559 9.07 21.43 56.56
CA PRO A 559 8.77 20.04 56.92
C PRO A 559 8.25 19.23 55.72
N ILE A 560 8.64 17.95 55.61
CA ILE A 560 8.25 17.07 54.50
C ILE A 560 7.14 16.13 54.96
N GLU A 561 5.98 16.16 54.30
CA GLU A 561 4.87 15.25 54.55
C GLU A 561 5.02 13.94 53.75
N ARG A 562 5.50 14.05 52.51
CA ARG A 562 5.60 12.91 51.59
C ARG A 562 6.67 13.14 50.53
N LEU A 563 7.32 12.05 50.12
CA LEU A 563 8.18 11.98 48.94
C LEU A 563 7.44 11.33 47.77
N ARG A 564 7.77 11.73 46.55
CA ARG A 564 7.35 11.09 45.31
C ARG A 564 8.58 10.92 44.43
N PHE A 565 8.74 9.73 43.88
CA PHE A 565 9.84 9.38 43.00
C PHE A 565 9.31 9.07 41.61
N ASP A 566 9.85 9.77 40.63
CA ASP A 566 9.50 9.66 39.22
C ASP A 566 10.72 9.10 38.50
N MET A 567 10.68 7.81 38.25
CA MET A 567 11.83 7.02 37.78
C MET A 567 12.30 7.39 36.36
N ALA A 568 11.43 7.94 35.52
CA ALA A 568 11.73 8.34 34.15
C ALA A 568 10.62 9.26 33.59
N ASP A 569 10.98 10.17 32.69
CA ASP A 569 10.09 11.05 31.93
C ASP A 569 9.49 10.38 30.66
N ALA A 570 9.57 9.06 30.57
CA ALA A 570 9.05 8.27 29.44
C ALA A 570 8.51 6.90 29.87
N VAL A 571 7.74 6.28 28.97
CA VAL A 571 7.35 4.87 29.11
C VAL A 571 8.58 4.00 28.94
N VAL A 572 9.09 3.44 30.05
CA VAL A 572 10.33 2.69 30.11
C VAL A 572 10.27 1.60 31.18
N ALA A 573 11.01 0.51 31.00
CA ALA A 573 11.24 -0.45 32.07
C ALA A 573 12.47 -0.03 32.86
N VAL A 574 12.31 0.08 34.17
CA VAL A 574 13.39 0.38 35.10
C VAL A 574 13.61 -0.82 36.00
N ARG A 575 14.83 -1.35 36.00
CA ARG A 575 15.28 -2.29 37.04
C ARG A 575 15.79 -1.48 38.21
N ILE A 576 15.19 -1.63 39.39
CA ILE A 576 15.69 -0.97 40.62
C ILE A 576 16.35 -2.03 41.49
N GLU A 577 17.63 -1.83 41.78
CA GLU A 577 18.43 -2.72 42.62
C GLU A 577 18.36 -2.29 44.10
N ALA A 578 18.28 -0.98 44.37
CA ALA A 578 18.13 -0.46 45.72
C ALA A 578 17.51 0.94 45.72
N ILE A 579 16.75 1.24 46.78
CA ILE A 579 16.46 2.62 47.20
C ILE A 579 16.82 2.72 48.68
N GLU A 580 17.69 3.66 49.01
CA GLU A 580 18.16 3.89 50.37
C GLU A 580 17.91 5.34 50.77
N LEU A 581 17.51 5.52 52.02
CA LEU A 581 17.41 6.84 52.64
C LEU A 581 18.47 6.98 53.72
N ARG A 582 19.32 7.99 53.60
CA ARG A 582 20.46 8.27 54.48
C ARG A 582 20.31 9.65 55.12
N ASN A 583 20.67 9.75 56.39
CA ASN A 583 20.67 11.03 57.09
C ASN A 583 21.90 11.89 56.72
N PRO A 584 21.98 13.15 57.18
CA PRO A 584 23.12 14.02 56.87
C PRO A 584 24.49 13.54 57.40
N ALA A 585 24.50 12.57 58.33
CA ALA A 585 25.71 11.92 58.83
C ALA A 585 26.06 10.62 58.05
N ASP A 586 25.39 10.39 56.90
CA ASP A 586 25.51 9.19 56.06
C ASP A 586 25.14 7.87 56.75
N ALA A 587 24.35 7.94 57.83
CA ALA A 587 23.79 6.74 58.43
C ALA A 587 22.57 6.28 57.63
N LEU A 588 22.52 4.98 57.29
CA LEU A 588 21.38 4.35 56.63
C LEU A 588 20.17 4.30 57.57
N MET A 589 19.09 4.97 57.17
CA MET A 589 17.88 5.10 57.99
C MET A 589 16.73 4.21 57.49
N TRP A 590 16.69 3.94 56.18
CA TRP A 590 15.66 3.11 55.58
C TRP A 590 16.14 2.49 54.26
N THR A 591 15.69 1.27 53.98
CA THR A 591 15.88 0.58 52.71
C THR A 591 14.51 0.26 52.13
N TRP A 592 14.38 0.37 50.82
CA TRP A 592 13.18 -0.09 50.13
C TRP A 592 13.12 -1.61 50.13
N ASP A 593 11.94 -2.13 50.47
CA ASP A 593 11.62 -3.54 50.40
C ASP A 593 10.81 -3.83 49.12
N ALA A 594 11.48 -4.47 48.17
CA ALA A 594 10.90 -4.92 46.91
C ALA A 594 9.71 -5.87 47.11
N ALA A 595 9.77 -6.78 48.07
CA ALA A 595 8.73 -7.79 48.32
C ALA A 595 7.45 -7.16 48.89
N ALA A 596 7.59 -6.13 49.71
CA ALA A 596 6.45 -5.37 50.24
C ALA A 596 5.64 -4.64 49.15
N HIS A 597 6.21 -4.41 47.97
CA HIS A 597 5.59 -3.65 46.87
C HIS A 597 5.26 -4.53 45.64
N ALA A 598 5.62 -5.81 45.65
CA ALA A 598 5.27 -6.74 44.59
C ALA A 598 3.74 -6.86 44.45
N GLY A 599 3.23 -6.66 43.23
CA GLY A 599 1.79 -6.71 42.93
C GLY A 599 0.99 -5.46 43.33
N GLN A 600 1.64 -4.38 43.80
CA GLN A 600 0.97 -3.11 44.06
C GLN A 600 1.04 -2.18 42.85
N ASP A 601 -0.11 -1.73 42.40
CA ASP A 601 -0.24 -0.78 41.29
C ASP A 601 -0.26 0.66 41.81
N TRP A 602 0.72 1.47 41.40
CA TRP A 602 0.74 2.91 41.71
C TRP A 602 0.39 3.73 40.46
N ARG A 603 0.14 5.04 40.61
CA ARG A 603 -0.28 5.90 39.48
C ARG A 603 0.79 5.87 38.39
N ASN A 604 0.47 5.20 37.30
CA ASN A 604 1.33 4.98 36.15
C ASN A 604 2.61 4.15 36.42
N VAL A 605 2.69 3.39 37.52
CA VAL A 605 3.81 2.48 37.83
C VAL A 605 3.27 1.06 38.02
N ARG A 606 3.91 0.08 37.40
CA ARG A 606 3.59 -1.35 37.54
C ARG A 606 4.82 -2.13 37.99
N PHE A 607 4.63 -3.06 38.92
CA PHE A 607 5.68 -3.93 39.42
C PHE A 607 5.55 -5.32 38.80
N HIS A 608 6.66 -5.84 38.27
CA HIS A 608 6.72 -7.17 37.67
C HIS A 608 7.95 -7.92 38.19
N ASP A 609 7.73 -9.09 38.78
CA ASP A 609 8.80 -9.98 39.20
C ASP A 609 9.22 -10.86 38.01
N ALA A 610 10.43 -10.67 37.50
CA ALA A 610 10.99 -11.43 36.38
C ALA A 610 11.89 -12.59 36.84
N GLY A 611 11.81 -13.01 38.11
CA GLY A 611 12.58 -14.14 38.63
C GLY A 611 14.07 -13.84 38.70
N ALA A 612 14.89 -14.52 37.89
CA ALA A 612 16.36 -14.41 37.93
C ALA A 612 16.90 -13.01 37.56
N GLU A 613 16.11 -12.19 36.87
CA GLU A 613 16.47 -10.82 36.48
C GLU A 613 15.99 -9.72 37.45
N GLY A 614 15.31 -10.12 38.54
CA GLY A 614 14.86 -9.21 39.60
C GLY A 614 13.50 -8.55 39.36
N LEU A 615 13.16 -7.56 40.21
CA LEU A 615 11.91 -6.81 40.15
C LEU A 615 12.03 -5.64 39.17
N PHE A 616 11.19 -5.63 38.14
CA PHE A 616 11.07 -4.53 37.20
C PHE A 616 9.92 -3.60 37.58
N GLN A 617 10.17 -2.30 37.46
CA GLN A 617 9.13 -1.28 37.49
C GLN A 617 8.92 -0.74 36.08
N LEU A 618 7.68 -0.79 35.61
CA LEU A 618 7.31 -0.23 34.33
C LEU A 618 6.67 1.15 34.56
N ALA A 619 7.34 2.20 34.09
CA ALA A 619 6.73 3.51 33.91
C ALA A 619 5.76 3.41 32.73
N THR A 620 4.47 3.62 32.98
CA THR A 620 3.39 3.47 31.97
C THR A 620 2.90 4.80 31.41
N SER A 621 3.54 5.90 31.81
CA SER A 621 3.38 7.24 31.24
C SER A 621 4.69 8.02 31.45
N ALA A 622 4.74 9.27 30.95
CA ALA A 622 5.82 10.22 31.22
C ALA A 622 5.75 10.86 32.62
N ASP A 623 4.80 10.44 33.47
CA ASP A 623 4.57 10.96 34.83
C ASP A 623 4.33 9.79 35.81
N PRO A 624 5.34 8.93 36.05
CA PRO A 624 5.22 7.76 36.92
C PRO A 624 5.30 8.15 38.40
N GLN A 625 4.18 8.12 39.13
CA GLN A 625 4.14 8.57 40.52
C GLN A 625 4.35 7.39 41.48
N PHE A 626 5.61 7.15 41.89
CA PHE A 626 5.91 6.18 42.95
C PHE A 626 6.03 6.87 44.32
N TYR A 627 5.38 6.32 45.34
CA TYR A 627 5.42 6.86 46.70
C TYR A 627 6.12 5.89 47.64
N PRO A 628 7.36 6.19 48.08
CA PRO A 628 8.06 5.36 49.06
C PRO A 628 7.28 5.27 50.38
N ALA A 629 7.03 4.05 50.86
CA ALA A 629 6.32 3.79 52.12
C ALA A 629 7.23 4.01 53.34
N LEU A 630 7.55 5.27 53.65
CA LEU A 630 8.42 5.63 54.76
C LEU A 630 7.70 5.57 56.12
N PRO A 631 8.33 5.01 57.17
CA PRO A 631 7.81 5.08 58.54
C PRO A 631 7.61 6.52 59.02
N ALA A 632 6.55 6.76 59.79
CA ALA A 632 6.23 8.09 60.34
C ALA A 632 7.38 8.69 61.17
N THR A 633 8.14 7.84 61.87
CA THR A 633 9.32 8.23 62.68
C THR A 633 10.46 8.78 61.82
N ILE A 634 10.57 8.35 60.57
CA ILE A 634 11.59 8.82 59.61
C ILE A 634 11.07 10.07 58.89
N LEU A 635 9.80 10.06 58.47
CA LEU A 635 9.16 11.24 57.85
C LEU A 635 9.26 12.48 58.74
N SER A 636 9.09 12.34 60.07
CA SER A 636 9.20 13.47 61.01
C SER A 636 10.62 14.05 61.13
N GLN A 637 11.64 13.34 60.67
CA GLN A 637 13.05 13.75 60.74
C GLN A 637 13.62 14.20 59.38
N LEU A 638 12.91 13.92 58.28
CA LEU A 638 13.31 14.31 56.93
C LEU A 638 13.47 15.83 56.84
N GLY A 639 14.57 16.24 56.23
CA GLY A 639 14.89 17.65 56.07
C GLY A 639 16.11 17.89 55.19
N PRO A 640 16.67 19.10 55.22
CA PRO A 640 17.84 19.45 54.44
C PRO A 640 19.03 18.51 54.73
N GLY A 641 19.76 18.13 53.67
CA GLY A 641 20.95 17.30 53.77
C GLY A 641 20.70 15.79 53.85
N TRP A 642 19.44 15.34 53.95
CA TRP A 642 19.09 13.94 53.77
C TRP A 642 19.27 13.52 52.31
N GLN A 643 19.67 12.27 52.09
CA GLN A 643 19.95 11.73 50.77
C GLN A 643 19.05 10.53 50.45
N VAL A 644 18.47 10.54 49.26
CA VAL A 644 17.84 9.37 48.64
C VAL A 644 18.80 8.84 47.58
N LEU A 645 19.35 7.65 47.82
CA LEU A 645 20.14 6.92 46.84
C LEU A 645 19.23 5.94 46.12
N VAL A 646 19.26 5.97 44.79
CA VAL A 646 18.56 4.99 43.94
C VAL A 646 19.57 4.31 43.04
N VAL A 647 19.65 2.98 43.11
CA VAL A 647 20.46 2.17 42.20
C VAL A 647 19.52 1.53 41.19
N MET A 648 19.66 1.89 39.91
CA MET A 648 18.71 1.49 38.86
C MET A 648 19.33 1.46 37.46
N ALA A 649 18.70 0.72 36.54
CA ALA A 649 19.02 0.73 35.12
C ALA A 649 17.74 0.95 34.30
N ALA A 650 17.78 1.89 33.35
CA ALA A 650 16.70 2.06 32.39
C ALA A 650 16.95 1.24 31.14
N GLN A 651 15.91 0.54 30.69
CA GLN A 651 15.92 -0.19 29.43
C GLN A 651 14.58 0.04 28.72
N ALA A 652 14.62 0.13 27.40
CA ALA A 652 13.40 0.17 26.62
C ALA A 652 12.52 -1.05 26.99
N PRO A 653 11.20 -0.87 27.18
CA PRO A 653 10.35 -1.96 27.60
C PRO A 653 10.23 -2.93 26.42
N LEU A 654 10.73 -4.16 26.58
CA LEU A 654 10.46 -5.21 25.62
C LEU A 654 8.94 -5.44 25.57
N VAL A 655 8.38 -5.57 24.36
CA VAL A 655 6.96 -5.89 24.16
C VAL A 655 6.55 -7.12 24.98
N SER A 656 7.40 -8.12 25.09
CA SER A 656 7.19 -9.31 25.92
C SER A 656 7.06 -8.97 27.42
N SER A 657 7.95 -8.13 27.97
CA SER A 657 7.90 -7.67 29.36
C SER A 657 6.66 -6.82 29.66
N LEU A 658 6.27 -5.97 28.70
CA LEU A 658 5.03 -5.19 28.77
C LEU A 658 3.80 -6.11 28.84
N LEU A 659 3.76 -7.14 28.00
CA LEU A 659 2.64 -8.08 27.91
C LEU A 659 2.56 -9.00 29.13
N ALA A 660 3.70 -9.48 29.66
CA ALA A 660 3.76 -10.29 30.86
C ALA A 660 3.27 -9.53 32.11
N ALA A 661 3.68 -8.26 32.25
CA ALA A 661 3.22 -7.40 33.34
C ALA A 661 1.70 -7.13 33.28
N LEU A 662 1.10 -7.12 32.08
CA LEU A 662 -0.33 -6.86 31.89
C LEU A 662 -1.21 -8.12 32.05
N ALA A 663 -0.67 -9.31 31.80
CA ALA A 663 -1.38 -10.59 31.97
C ALA A 663 -1.66 -10.94 33.45
N GLY A 664 -0.89 -10.38 34.40
CA GLY A 664 -1.07 -10.58 35.85
C GLY A 664 -2.20 -9.75 36.49
N ALA A 665 -2.91 -8.90 35.73
CA ALA A 665 -3.96 -8.07 36.28
C ALA A 665 -5.27 -8.86 36.51
N PRO A 666 -5.87 -8.84 37.72
CA PRO A 666 -7.22 -9.35 37.89
C PRO A 666 -8.18 -8.54 37.00
N PRO A 667 -9.17 -9.18 36.35
CA PRO A 667 -10.08 -8.48 35.47
C PRO A 667 -10.79 -7.36 36.24
N ARG A 668 -10.76 -6.15 35.70
CA ARG A 668 -11.56 -5.03 36.23
C ARG A 668 -13.01 -5.50 36.28
N ARG A 669 -13.59 -5.53 37.48
CA ARG A 669 -15.04 -5.67 37.64
C ARG A 669 -15.67 -4.51 36.86
N HIS A 670 -16.43 -4.85 35.83
CA HIS A 670 -17.33 -3.90 35.19
C HIS A 670 -18.32 -3.43 36.26
N ASP A 671 -18.23 -2.18 36.68
CA ASP A 671 -19.36 -1.51 37.31
C ASP A 671 -20.46 -1.38 36.25
N SER A 672 -21.38 -2.32 36.30
CA SER A 672 -22.63 -2.30 35.56
C SER A 672 -23.59 -1.33 36.24
N THR A 673 -23.35 -0.03 36.10
CA THR A 673 -24.31 1.01 36.47
C THR A 673 -24.13 2.23 35.57
N GLN A 674 -24.68 2.14 34.35
CA GLN A 674 -25.36 3.26 33.68
C GLN A 674 -26.05 2.72 32.41
N ALA A 675 -27.17 2.04 32.64
CA ALA A 675 -28.30 2.11 31.73
C ALA A 675 -29.19 3.26 32.21
N CYS A 676 -29.71 4.05 31.26
CA CYS A 676 -30.65 5.18 31.34
C CYS A 676 -30.04 6.56 31.01
N ALA A 677 -29.98 6.87 29.71
CA ALA A 677 -30.69 7.99 29.05
C ALA A 677 -30.34 7.98 27.56
#